data_AF-G8M2L2-F1
#
_entry.id   AF-G8M2L2-F1
#
_cell.length_a   1.000
_cell.length_b   1.000
_cell.length_c   1.000
_cell.angle_alpha   90.00
_cell.angle_beta   90.00
_cell.angle_gamma   90.00
#
_symmetry.space_group_name_H-M   'P 1'
#
loop_
_entity.id
_entity.type
_entity.pdbx_description
1 polymer ?
#
loop_
_entity_poly.entity_id
_entity_poly.type
_entity_poly.pdbx_seq_one_letter_code
_entity_poly.pdbx_strand_id
1 'polypeptide(L)'
;MYIKQFIRKQALLFSLILVITSLLGSINVFASTAYTGMRDISALELTREMRVGWNLGNTLDAFSSSASGLDTETCWGNPKTTKAMIDKIKEMGFNTVRIPVTWSGHVGPAPNYTIDSAWLDRVEEVVNYVLDNDMYAIINLHHEESSWLIPTYSNQQNVTAQLTKLWEQIANRFKNYSDYLIFETMNEPRVVGSPNEWTGGTYENRAVINSLNAAAVNTIRSTGGNNAKRFIMIPTHAASSITEAMNDLVIPNNDSRVIVSIHMYSPYYFAMVANATATWGSNSDKASLSSELDAIYNKFIKNGRAVVIGEFGTIDKNNLSSRVAHAEYYASEARKRGIPVIWWDNGYYGPGNGDSYAIFNRRALTWYYPEIAQALVRASGYTGPTTTPTTIITPTPTATPVPTPTTSYVYGDVDGNDIVNSIDYAYIKQYLLGMITEFPGANGMHNADVDGSGSINSIDFAYVKQYLLGMISKFPAEENASATPTPGSNATPGILYNGRFSTSNPAGPICAWSGSNVELNFYGTEVSATIRSTGENWFQAFIDGVGQTPFCVNNTTLTVKLASGLSEGNHHLLLWKRTEASQGEAQFLGFDFGSGKLLNPPAPKERKIEFIGDSITCAYGNEGLSKEQSFTPKNENSYMSYAAITARNLNASANLIAWSGIGVCRNYGGAAGPLMGERYLYTLPYSNVKWDFKNYIPQVVVINLGTNDYSTAIPDNATFINAYRDLLSTVRSNYPDAHIFCAVGPMLWGTGLEVCRNNIKSIVNSLNQTGDSKVYFIEFPQQDGSNGYGEDWHPSIKTHELMAEQLTKAIQEKLGWY
;
A
#
# COMPACT_ATOMS: atom_id res chain seq x y z
N MET A 1 -11.65 76.75 64.51
CA MET A 1 -10.50 76.27 63.71
C MET A 1 -10.27 74.75 63.80
N TYR A 2 -11.32 73.94 64.10
CA TYR A 2 -11.27 72.46 64.08
C TYR A 2 -12.10 71.83 62.95
N ILE A 3 -12.82 72.64 62.16
CA ILE A 3 -13.76 72.14 61.13
C ILE A 3 -13.09 71.97 59.76
N LYS A 4 -11.99 72.69 59.47
CA LYS A 4 -11.26 72.55 58.20
C LYS A 4 -10.32 71.33 58.12
N GLN A 5 -9.93 70.74 59.26
CA GLN A 5 -9.15 69.49 59.28
C GLN A 5 -10.02 68.22 59.29
N PHE A 6 -11.27 68.30 59.75
CA PHE A 6 -12.20 67.16 59.74
C PHE A 6 -12.70 66.85 58.32
N ILE A 7 -13.01 67.88 57.53
CA ILE A 7 -13.49 67.73 56.14
C ILE A 7 -12.39 67.18 55.22
N ARG A 8 -11.11 67.53 55.44
CA ARG A 8 -9.99 66.99 54.65
C ARG A 8 -9.69 65.52 54.95
N LYS A 9 -9.91 65.05 56.18
CA LYS A 9 -9.70 63.63 56.52
C LYS A 9 -10.85 62.73 56.06
N GLN A 10 -12.10 63.23 56.06
CA GLN A 10 -13.22 62.47 55.48
C GLN A 10 -13.21 62.45 53.95
N ALA A 11 -12.75 63.52 53.29
CA ALA A 11 -12.58 63.52 51.84
C ALA A 11 -11.49 62.54 51.39
N LEU A 12 -10.37 62.41 52.12
CA LEU A 12 -9.36 61.40 51.79
C LEU A 12 -9.84 59.96 52.07
N LEU A 13 -10.63 59.74 53.13
CA LEU A 13 -11.15 58.40 53.44
C LEU A 13 -12.25 57.98 52.46
N PHE A 14 -13.11 58.90 52.01
CA PHE A 14 -14.09 58.63 50.96
C PHE A 14 -13.44 58.45 49.59
N SER A 15 -12.39 59.21 49.26
CA SER A 15 -11.66 59.02 48.00
C SER A 15 -10.84 57.73 48.01
N LEU A 16 -10.29 57.28 49.15
CA LEU A 16 -9.55 56.02 49.22
C LEU A 16 -10.47 54.80 49.22
N ILE A 17 -11.66 54.88 49.85
CA ILE A 17 -12.67 53.82 49.80
C ILE A 17 -13.32 53.75 48.40
N LEU A 18 -13.56 54.88 47.72
CA LEU A 18 -14.08 54.87 46.34
C LEU A 18 -13.04 54.34 45.33
N VAL A 19 -11.75 54.59 45.55
CA VAL A 19 -10.68 54.05 44.71
C VAL A 19 -10.46 52.55 44.96
N ILE A 20 -10.62 52.07 46.20
CA ILE A 20 -10.50 50.64 46.53
C ILE A 20 -11.76 49.85 46.13
N THR A 21 -12.97 50.44 46.20
CA THR A 21 -14.19 49.80 45.66
C THR A 21 -14.30 49.90 44.13
N SER A 22 -13.66 50.88 43.48
CA SER A 22 -13.49 50.87 42.02
C SER A 22 -12.35 49.94 41.54
N LEU A 23 -11.43 49.55 42.43
CA LEU A 23 -10.37 48.57 42.12
C LEU A 23 -10.71 47.13 42.51
N LEU A 24 -11.74 46.90 43.35
CA LEU A 24 -12.17 45.56 43.76
C LEU A 24 -13.62 45.22 43.36
N GLY A 25 -14.39 46.17 42.83
CA GLY A 25 -15.76 45.98 42.33
C GLY A 25 -15.88 45.70 40.83
N SER A 26 -14.77 45.41 40.15
CA SER A 26 -14.74 45.14 38.72
C SER A 26 -13.77 44.02 38.35
N ILE A 27 -13.67 43.00 39.21
CA ILE A 27 -13.25 41.68 38.72
C ILE A 27 -14.53 40.94 38.34
N ASN A 28 -15.17 41.43 37.27
CA ASN A 28 -15.69 40.45 36.34
C ASN A 28 -14.43 39.86 35.70
N VAL A 29 -14.08 38.62 36.05
CA VAL A 29 -13.31 37.78 35.13
C VAL A 29 -14.25 37.48 33.97
N PHE A 30 -14.48 38.47 33.11
CA PHE A 30 -14.83 38.18 31.74
C PHE A 30 -13.52 37.74 31.10
N ALA A 31 -13.35 36.41 31.07
CA ALA A 31 -12.52 35.77 30.07
C ALA A 31 -12.82 36.44 28.72
N SER A 32 -11.77 36.77 27.98
CA SER A 32 -11.82 37.43 26.67
C SER A 32 -12.91 36.81 25.77
N THR A 33 -14.02 37.52 25.56
CA THR A 33 -15.08 37.16 24.60
C THR A 33 -14.85 37.79 23.21
N ALA A 34 -13.60 37.99 22.81
CA ALA A 34 -13.21 38.36 21.45
C ALA A 34 -12.20 37.28 21.05
N TYR A 35 -12.46 36.38 20.08
CA TYR A 35 -12.76 36.60 18.65
C TYR A 35 -13.38 35.29 18.06
N THR A 36 -14.48 35.20 17.29
CA THR A 36 -15.47 36.10 16.68
C THR A 36 -16.80 35.34 16.38
N GLY A 37 -17.39 34.63 17.36
CA GLY A 37 -18.67 33.93 17.14
C GLY A 37 -18.68 33.03 15.89
N MET A 38 -19.77 33.04 15.11
CA MET A 38 -19.87 32.33 13.83
C MET A 38 -19.90 33.31 12.67
N ARG A 39 -18.80 33.44 11.93
CA ARG A 39 -18.67 34.36 10.80
C ARG A 39 -19.52 33.91 9.61
N ASP A 40 -19.91 34.89 8.81
CA ASP A 40 -20.48 34.66 7.48
C ASP A 40 -19.35 34.41 6.48
N ILE A 41 -18.84 33.18 6.50
CA ILE A 41 -17.71 32.71 5.69
C ILE A 41 -18.08 31.36 5.08
N SER A 42 -17.62 31.08 3.86
CA SER A 42 -17.81 29.77 3.23
C SER A 42 -16.77 28.75 3.73
N ALA A 43 -17.05 27.46 3.54
CA ALA A 43 -16.10 26.41 3.89
C ALA A 43 -14.78 26.51 3.10
N LEU A 44 -14.84 26.94 1.82
CA LEU A 44 -13.65 27.14 0.99
C LEU A 44 -12.80 28.33 1.44
N GLU A 45 -13.41 29.39 1.95
CA GLU A 45 -12.67 30.53 2.51
C GLU A 45 -12.04 30.16 3.85
N LEU A 46 -12.81 29.51 4.74
CA LEU A 46 -12.30 29.10 6.05
C LEU A 46 -11.14 28.10 5.92
N THR A 47 -11.22 27.12 5.03
CA THR A 47 -10.12 26.16 4.79
C THR A 47 -8.87 26.83 4.19
N ARG A 48 -9.02 27.92 3.44
CA ARG A 48 -7.86 28.74 3.02
C ARG A 48 -7.23 29.49 4.20
N GLU A 49 -8.03 29.98 5.14
CA GLU A 49 -7.54 30.64 6.37
C GLU A 49 -6.85 29.65 7.33
N MET A 50 -7.29 28.38 7.37
CA MET A 50 -6.61 27.30 8.13
C MET A 50 -5.14 27.11 7.71
N ARG A 51 -4.84 27.33 6.42
CA ARG A 51 -3.50 27.30 5.82
C ARG A 51 -2.76 25.96 6.04
N VAL A 52 -1.90 25.87 7.03
CA VAL A 52 -1.09 24.68 7.33
C VAL A 52 -1.23 24.35 8.79
N GLY A 53 -1.41 23.07 9.08
CA GLY A 53 -1.66 22.58 10.42
C GLY A 53 -0.63 21.57 10.92
N TRP A 54 -0.77 21.27 12.21
CA TRP A 54 0.04 20.31 12.94
C TRP A 54 -0.88 19.44 13.82
N ASN A 55 -0.71 18.13 13.78
CA ASN A 55 -1.45 17.20 14.64
C ASN A 55 -0.74 17.04 15.98
N LEU A 56 -1.50 17.06 17.07
CA LEU A 56 -1.07 16.60 18.40
C LEU A 56 -1.21 15.08 18.48
N GLY A 57 -0.50 14.33 17.63
CA GLY A 57 -0.64 12.86 17.53
C GLY A 57 -0.03 12.12 18.72
N ASN A 58 -0.41 10.85 18.91
CA ASN A 58 -0.03 9.95 19.99
C ASN A 58 -0.14 10.57 21.39
N THR A 59 -1.24 11.29 21.62
CA THR A 59 -1.53 12.06 22.83
C THR A 59 -2.92 11.71 23.35
N LEU A 60 -3.96 12.51 23.07
CA LEU A 60 -5.33 12.20 23.49
C LEU A 60 -5.96 11.08 22.64
N ASP A 61 -5.33 10.73 21.52
CA ASP A 61 -5.61 9.53 20.73
C ASP A 61 -5.00 8.25 21.31
N ALA A 62 -3.97 8.36 22.15
CA ALA A 62 -3.27 7.20 22.65
C ALA A 62 -4.18 6.33 23.54
N PHE A 63 -4.02 5.02 23.39
CA PHE A 63 -4.76 4.02 24.17
C PHE A 63 -3.82 2.89 24.61
N SER A 64 -4.17 2.23 25.69
CA SER A 64 -3.45 1.05 26.17
C SER A 64 -4.36 0.20 27.04
N SER A 65 -4.10 -1.10 27.14
CA SER A 65 -4.69 -1.94 28.17
C SER A 65 -4.07 -1.70 29.55
N SER A 66 -2.88 -1.07 29.61
CA SER A 66 -2.12 -0.80 30.84
C SER A 66 -2.29 0.63 31.38
N ALA A 67 -2.99 1.51 30.66
CA ALA A 67 -3.29 2.88 31.07
C ALA A 67 -4.81 3.12 31.05
N SER A 68 -5.31 3.99 31.93
CA SER A 68 -6.75 4.28 32.02
C SER A 68 -6.97 5.72 32.47
N GLY A 69 -8.18 6.25 32.24
CA GLY A 69 -8.49 7.63 32.60
C GLY A 69 -7.50 8.63 31.97
N LEU A 70 -7.11 9.67 32.69
CA LEU A 70 -6.21 10.70 32.15
C LEU A 70 -4.79 10.22 31.81
N ASP A 71 -4.38 9.05 32.31
CA ASP A 71 -3.03 8.52 32.06
C ASP A 71 -2.84 8.06 30.61
N THR A 72 -3.93 7.79 29.88
CA THR A 72 -3.88 7.43 28.45
C THR A 72 -3.23 8.53 27.62
N GLU A 73 -3.39 9.81 27.97
CA GLU A 73 -2.77 10.95 27.26
C GLU A 73 -1.25 10.79 27.07
N THR A 74 -0.59 10.09 27.99
CA THR A 74 0.87 9.97 28.03
C THR A 74 1.39 8.56 27.76
N CYS A 75 0.50 7.59 27.50
CA CYS A 75 0.87 6.18 27.48
C CYS A 75 1.73 5.77 26.29
N TRP A 76 1.79 6.57 25.21
CA TRP A 76 2.68 6.38 24.06
C TRP A 76 3.93 7.29 24.09
N GLY A 77 4.32 7.77 25.27
CA GLY A 77 5.62 8.41 25.52
C GLY A 77 5.65 9.94 25.42
N ASN A 78 4.59 10.57 24.90
CA ASN A 78 4.45 12.01 24.92
C ASN A 78 4.24 12.54 26.35
N PRO A 79 4.85 13.69 26.72
CA PRO A 79 4.52 14.36 27.97
C PRO A 79 3.08 14.90 27.92
N LYS A 80 2.47 15.07 29.10
CA LYS A 80 1.18 15.77 29.23
C LYS A 80 1.25 17.12 28.49
N THR A 81 0.26 17.39 27.65
CA THR A 81 0.22 18.58 26.81
C THR A 81 0.16 19.83 27.67
N THR A 82 0.94 20.85 27.30
CA THR A 82 0.95 22.16 27.97
C THR A 82 0.69 23.27 26.95
N LYS A 83 0.15 24.41 27.41
CA LYS A 83 -0.03 25.59 26.55
C LYS A 83 1.28 26.04 25.89
N ALA A 84 2.41 25.95 26.60
CA ALA A 84 3.73 26.32 26.07
C ALA A 84 4.15 25.51 24.84
N MET A 85 3.71 24.25 24.71
CA MET A 85 3.93 23.46 23.49
C MET A 85 3.18 24.09 22.31
N ILE A 86 1.90 24.44 22.50
CA ILE A 86 1.05 25.04 21.48
C ILE A 86 1.51 26.46 21.10
N ASP A 87 2.01 27.23 22.07
CA ASP A 87 2.63 28.53 21.83
C ASP A 87 3.81 28.41 20.84
N LYS A 88 4.63 27.33 20.93
CA LYS A 88 5.72 27.08 19.98
C LYS A 88 5.24 26.69 18.58
N ILE A 89 4.12 25.98 18.48
CA ILE A 89 3.49 25.67 17.20
C ILE A 89 3.00 26.96 16.51
N LYS A 90 2.37 27.86 17.27
CA LYS A 90 1.98 29.20 16.79
C LYS A 90 3.19 30.03 16.37
N GLU A 91 4.24 30.08 17.21
CA GLU A 91 5.46 30.85 16.97
C GLU A 91 6.16 30.46 15.65
N MET A 92 6.23 29.16 15.34
CA MET A 92 6.78 28.68 14.06
C MET A 92 5.95 29.15 12.86
N GLY A 93 4.68 29.51 13.09
CA GLY A 93 3.78 29.97 12.06
C GLY A 93 2.92 28.85 11.49
N PHE A 94 2.46 27.89 12.29
CA PHE A 94 1.26 27.10 11.95
C PHE A 94 -0.01 27.90 12.30
N ASN A 95 -1.14 27.59 11.67
CA ASN A 95 -2.41 28.29 11.96
C ASN A 95 -3.55 27.36 12.39
N THR A 96 -3.32 26.06 12.36
CA THR A 96 -4.31 25.03 12.72
C THR A 96 -3.62 23.96 13.58
N VAL A 97 -4.27 23.53 14.66
CA VAL A 97 -3.89 22.33 15.40
C VAL A 97 -5.04 21.35 15.36
N ARG A 98 -4.76 20.14 14.87
CA ARG A 98 -5.68 19.01 15.00
C ARG A 98 -5.34 18.26 16.27
N ILE A 99 -6.36 17.95 17.06
CA ILE A 99 -6.29 17.27 18.35
C ILE A 99 -7.03 15.93 18.17
N PRO A 100 -6.33 14.87 17.73
CA PRO A 100 -6.85 13.52 17.71
C PRO A 100 -7.31 13.10 19.10
N VAL A 101 -8.53 12.58 19.26
CA VAL A 101 -9.06 12.10 20.54
C VAL A 101 -9.69 10.73 20.37
N THR A 102 -9.17 9.75 21.10
CA THR A 102 -9.81 8.44 21.25
C THR A 102 -10.71 8.50 22.48
N TRP A 103 -11.99 8.16 22.30
CA TRP A 103 -12.99 8.19 23.36
C TRP A 103 -13.25 6.79 23.92
N SER A 104 -13.00 5.75 23.14
CA SER A 104 -12.93 4.37 23.62
C SER A 104 -12.04 4.26 24.86
N GLY A 105 -12.54 3.64 25.93
CA GLY A 105 -11.87 3.59 27.24
C GLY A 105 -12.25 4.73 28.20
N HIS A 106 -12.92 5.78 27.70
CA HIS A 106 -13.39 6.94 28.47
C HIS A 106 -14.92 7.10 28.42
N VAL A 107 -15.63 6.04 28.06
CA VAL A 107 -17.07 6.03 27.79
C VAL A 107 -17.74 4.92 28.61
N GLY A 108 -18.80 5.26 29.31
CA GLY A 108 -19.62 4.33 30.08
C GLY A 108 -20.47 3.38 29.19
N PRO A 109 -21.20 2.43 29.79
CA PRO A 109 -21.96 1.45 29.04
C PRO A 109 -23.16 2.06 28.27
N ALA A 110 -23.65 1.30 27.30
CA ALA A 110 -24.93 1.53 26.65
C ALA A 110 -26.08 1.58 27.68
N PRO A 111 -27.20 2.30 27.40
CA PRO A 111 -27.47 3.05 26.16
C PRO A 111 -26.99 4.50 26.20
N ASN A 112 -26.50 4.97 27.36
CA ASN A 112 -26.18 6.38 27.54
C ASN A 112 -24.79 6.74 27.00
N TYR A 113 -23.84 5.80 27.04
CA TYR A 113 -22.46 6.02 26.60
C TYR A 113 -21.87 7.31 27.21
N THR A 114 -22.08 7.50 28.51
CA THR A 114 -21.68 8.74 29.20
C THR A 114 -20.17 8.88 29.16
N ILE A 115 -19.68 9.98 28.59
CA ILE A 115 -18.25 10.30 28.54
C ILE A 115 -17.79 10.66 29.94
N ASP A 116 -16.64 10.13 30.35
CA ASP A 116 -15.98 10.50 31.60
C ASP A 116 -15.76 12.02 31.67
N SER A 117 -16.21 12.64 32.77
CA SER A 117 -16.19 14.10 32.88
C SER A 117 -14.78 14.66 32.94
N ALA A 118 -13.83 13.95 33.58
CA ALA A 118 -12.45 14.40 33.69
C ALA A 118 -11.75 14.34 32.32
N TRP A 119 -12.03 13.31 31.53
CA TRP A 119 -11.57 13.22 30.14
C TRP A 119 -12.11 14.37 29.29
N LEU A 120 -13.42 14.64 29.36
CA LEU A 120 -14.04 15.72 28.59
C LEU A 120 -13.50 17.11 29.00
N ASP A 121 -13.31 17.35 30.29
CA ASP A 121 -12.70 18.57 30.81
C ASP A 121 -11.24 18.71 30.33
N ARG A 122 -10.50 17.59 30.25
CA ARG A 122 -9.12 17.59 29.72
C ARG A 122 -9.06 17.90 28.23
N VAL A 123 -9.95 17.34 27.42
CA VAL A 123 -10.07 17.68 25.99
C VAL A 123 -10.38 19.16 25.84
N GLU A 124 -11.30 19.70 26.64
CA GLU A 124 -11.64 21.12 26.63
C GLU A 124 -10.46 22.02 27.00
N GLU A 125 -9.66 21.62 27.98
CA GLU A 125 -8.42 22.33 28.35
C GLU A 125 -7.45 22.44 27.18
N VAL A 126 -7.17 21.33 26.47
CA VAL A 126 -6.24 21.30 25.34
C VAL A 126 -6.78 22.08 24.14
N VAL A 127 -8.09 22.02 23.87
CA VAL A 127 -8.74 22.87 22.86
C VAL A 127 -8.52 24.35 23.16
N ASN A 128 -8.69 24.77 24.42
CA ASN A 128 -8.48 26.16 24.80
C ASN A 128 -7.02 26.61 24.62
N TYR A 129 -6.02 25.75 24.83
CA TYR A 129 -4.63 26.12 24.53
C TYR A 129 -4.41 26.54 23.06
N VAL A 130 -5.12 25.90 22.13
CA VAL A 130 -5.08 26.21 20.69
C VAL A 130 -5.82 27.51 20.38
N LEU A 131 -7.03 27.65 20.91
CA LEU A 131 -7.87 28.82 20.66
C LEU A 131 -7.30 30.10 21.29
N ASP A 132 -6.68 30.00 22.46
CA ASP A 132 -5.94 31.09 23.12
C ASP A 132 -4.70 31.56 22.33
N ASN A 133 -4.31 30.81 21.29
CA ASN A 133 -3.24 31.16 20.35
C ASN A 133 -3.76 31.70 19.01
N ASP A 134 -5.06 32.02 18.92
CA ASP A 134 -5.72 32.47 17.69
C ASP A 134 -5.46 31.50 16.52
N MET A 135 -5.62 30.20 16.76
CA MET A 135 -5.49 29.13 15.77
C MET A 135 -6.81 28.36 15.63
N TYR A 136 -6.98 27.70 14.48
CA TYR A 136 -8.06 26.75 14.30
C TYR A 136 -7.78 25.48 15.10
N ALA A 137 -8.79 24.95 15.78
CA ALA A 137 -8.75 23.69 16.49
C ALA A 137 -9.67 22.68 15.80
N ILE A 138 -9.19 21.46 15.56
CA ILE A 138 -10.00 20.34 15.09
C ILE A 138 -10.02 19.27 16.19
N ILE A 139 -11.20 18.81 16.60
CA ILE A 139 -11.37 17.63 17.46
C ILE A 139 -12.19 16.55 16.73
N ASN A 140 -11.88 15.28 16.97
CA ASN A 140 -12.51 14.15 16.29
C ASN A 140 -12.89 12.99 17.23
N LEU A 141 -13.35 11.88 16.64
CA LEU A 141 -13.29 10.55 17.22
C LEU A 141 -12.19 9.77 16.47
N HIS A 142 -11.14 9.31 17.16
CA HIS A 142 -9.90 8.87 16.52
C HIS A 142 -9.75 7.35 16.34
N HIS A 143 -9.33 6.59 17.36
CA HIS A 143 -9.14 5.13 17.25
C HIS A 143 -10.37 4.35 17.73
N GLU A 144 -11.51 4.58 17.08
CA GLU A 144 -12.79 3.93 17.45
C GLU A 144 -13.04 2.64 16.65
N GLU A 145 -12.36 2.46 15.51
CA GLU A 145 -12.56 1.34 14.59
C GLU A 145 -12.08 0.01 15.16
N SER A 146 -11.12 0.07 16.10
CA SER A 146 -10.60 -1.10 16.81
C SER A 146 -11.56 -1.62 17.90
N SER A 147 -12.65 -0.90 18.20
CA SER A 147 -13.55 -1.23 19.30
C SER A 147 -15.02 -1.36 18.86
N TRP A 148 -15.66 -0.26 18.48
CA TRP A 148 -17.11 -0.21 18.26
C TRP A 148 -17.51 0.37 16.89
N LEU A 149 -16.66 1.19 16.26
CA LEU A 149 -16.96 1.87 14.99
C LEU A 149 -16.71 0.93 13.78
N ILE A 150 -17.47 -0.16 13.70
CA ILE A 150 -17.33 -1.17 12.63
C ILE A 150 -18.45 -0.94 11.59
N PRO A 151 -18.16 -0.39 10.40
CA PRO A 151 -19.17 0.06 9.44
C PRO A 151 -19.70 -1.09 8.56
N THR A 152 -20.54 -1.95 9.13
CA THR A 152 -21.27 -3.01 8.41
C THR A 152 -22.78 -2.82 8.57
N TYR A 153 -23.59 -3.33 7.64
CA TYR A 153 -25.05 -3.29 7.73
C TYR A 153 -25.53 -3.99 9.01
N SER A 154 -24.89 -5.09 9.39
CA SER A 154 -25.23 -5.85 10.60
C SER A 154 -25.01 -5.05 11.88
N ASN A 155 -24.03 -4.15 11.91
CA ASN A 155 -23.68 -3.35 13.09
C ASN A 155 -24.20 -1.91 13.02
N GLN A 156 -24.71 -1.46 11.87
CA GLN A 156 -25.08 -0.07 11.59
C GLN A 156 -25.95 0.54 12.68
N GLN A 157 -26.96 -0.19 13.18
CA GLN A 157 -27.86 0.31 14.23
C GLN A 157 -27.10 0.63 15.53
N ASN A 158 -26.22 -0.27 15.99
CA ASN A 158 -25.47 -0.13 17.23
C ASN A 158 -24.46 1.01 17.13
N VAL A 159 -23.70 1.04 16.03
CA VAL A 159 -22.70 2.09 15.78
C VAL A 159 -23.37 3.45 15.68
N THR A 160 -24.50 3.55 14.98
CA THR A 160 -25.25 4.81 14.87
C THR A 160 -25.72 5.31 16.24
N ALA A 161 -26.20 4.42 17.11
CA ALA A 161 -26.67 4.78 18.45
C ALA A 161 -25.54 5.32 19.33
N GLN A 162 -24.39 4.64 19.36
CA GLN A 162 -23.23 5.08 20.13
C GLN A 162 -22.64 6.37 19.58
N LEU A 163 -22.42 6.46 18.26
CA LEU A 163 -21.91 7.66 17.59
C LEU A 163 -22.78 8.89 17.89
N THR A 164 -24.10 8.74 17.82
CA THR A 164 -25.06 9.80 18.13
C THR A 164 -24.92 10.26 19.58
N LYS A 165 -24.82 9.34 20.53
CA LYS A 165 -24.71 9.70 21.96
C LYS A 165 -23.39 10.37 22.31
N LEU A 166 -22.29 9.97 21.69
CA LEU A 166 -21.00 10.63 21.86
C LEU A 166 -21.03 12.06 21.29
N TRP A 167 -21.47 12.21 20.04
CA TRP A 167 -21.55 13.54 19.42
C TRP A 167 -22.54 14.48 20.10
N GLU A 168 -23.65 13.97 20.65
CA GLU A 168 -24.58 14.78 21.45
C GLU A 168 -23.87 15.41 22.66
N GLN A 169 -23.07 14.62 23.39
CA GLN A 169 -22.34 15.09 24.59
C GLN A 169 -21.21 16.06 24.22
N ILE A 170 -20.39 15.70 23.24
CA ILE A 170 -19.25 16.52 22.77
C ILE A 170 -19.75 17.84 22.20
N ALA A 171 -20.75 17.80 21.32
CA ALA A 171 -21.30 19.01 20.72
C ALA A 171 -21.93 19.93 21.76
N ASN A 172 -22.64 19.40 22.77
CA ASN A 172 -23.19 20.22 23.86
C ASN A 172 -22.10 20.89 24.70
N ARG A 173 -21.00 20.18 25.01
CA ARG A 173 -19.85 20.75 25.73
C ARG A 173 -19.25 21.94 24.98
N PHE A 174 -18.97 21.74 23.69
CA PHE A 174 -18.30 22.73 22.85
C PHE A 174 -19.26 23.69 22.11
N LYS A 175 -20.52 23.74 22.51
CA LYS A 175 -21.61 24.41 21.79
C LYS A 175 -21.40 25.91 21.56
N ASN A 176 -20.72 26.59 22.49
CA ASN A 176 -20.61 28.05 22.49
C ASN A 176 -19.29 28.56 21.89
N TYR A 177 -18.38 27.66 21.50
CA TYR A 177 -17.10 28.03 20.88
C TYR A 177 -17.31 28.64 19.49
N SER A 178 -16.36 29.47 19.03
CA SER A 178 -16.40 30.16 17.73
C SER A 178 -16.21 29.20 16.55
N ASP A 179 -16.27 29.72 15.33
CA ASP A 179 -16.02 28.95 14.09
C ASP A 179 -14.56 28.49 13.90
N TYR A 180 -13.64 28.89 14.78
CA TYR A 180 -12.27 28.37 14.83
C TYR A 180 -12.20 26.94 15.38
N LEU A 181 -13.23 26.49 16.12
CA LEU A 181 -13.36 25.10 16.53
C LEU A 181 -14.18 24.31 15.49
N ILE A 182 -13.56 23.28 14.93
CA ILE A 182 -14.10 22.39 13.91
C ILE A 182 -14.28 21.00 14.53
N PHE A 183 -15.38 20.34 14.20
CA PHE A 183 -15.61 18.94 14.57
C PHE A 183 -15.35 18.04 13.37
N GLU A 184 -14.61 16.96 13.53
CA GLU A 184 -14.40 15.92 12.52
C GLU A 184 -15.11 14.64 12.98
N THR A 185 -16.15 14.22 12.26
CA THR A 185 -17.13 13.22 12.75
C THR A 185 -16.53 11.88 13.14
N MET A 186 -15.55 11.43 12.37
CA MET A 186 -14.83 10.17 12.48
C MET A 186 -13.45 10.37 11.85
N ASN A 187 -12.48 9.53 12.22
CA ASN A 187 -11.13 9.56 11.68
C ASN A 187 -10.98 8.71 10.41
N GLU A 188 -10.84 7.39 10.56
CA GLU A 188 -10.56 6.46 9.46
C GLU A 188 -11.52 5.28 9.48
N PRO A 189 -12.85 5.53 9.34
CA PRO A 189 -13.86 4.50 9.54
C PRO A 189 -13.68 3.39 8.52
N ARG A 190 -13.49 2.16 9.02
CA ARG A 190 -13.19 0.96 8.24
C ARG A 190 -13.45 -0.30 9.07
N VAL A 191 -13.43 -1.46 8.42
CA VAL A 191 -13.40 -2.75 9.12
C VAL A 191 -11.94 -3.17 9.26
N VAL A 192 -11.37 -2.98 10.45
CA VAL A 192 -9.97 -3.30 10.76
C VAL A 192 -9.69 -4.79 10.54
N GLY A 193 -8.57 -5.09 9.88
CA GLY A 193 -8.15 -6.44 9.52
C GLY A 193 -8.88 -7.04 8.31
N SER A 194 -9.85 -6.33 7.73
CA SER A 194 -10.52 -6.81 6.52
C SER A 194 -9.61 -6.65 5.28
N PRO A 195 -9.74 -7.50 4.24
CA PRO A 195 -9.00 -7.34 3.00
C PRO A 195 -9.23 -6.00 2.28
N ASN A 196 -10.34 -5.31 2.62
CA ASN A 196 -10.71 -4.03 2.00
C ASN A 196 -10.39 -2.80 2.86
N GLU A 197 -9.68 -2.98 3.98
CA GLU A 197 -9.37 -1.92 4.95
C GLU A 197 -8.68 -0.72 4.30
N TRP A 198 -7.72 -0.97 3.41
CA TRP A 198 -6.90 0.06 2.76
C TRP A 198 -7.10 0.15 1.24
N THR A 199 -8.16 -0.46 0.71
CA THR A 199 -8.47 -0.50 -0.74
C THR A 199 -9.71 0.31 -1.13
N GLY A 200 -10.18 1.20 -0.23
CA GLY A 200 -11.38 2.01 -0.45
C GLY A 200 -12.67 1.38 0.09
N GLY A 201 -12.57 0.23 0.78
CA GLY A 201 -13.68 -0.46 1.41
C GLY A 201 -14.61 -1.16 0.42
N THR A 202 -15.57 -1.92 0.96
CA THR A 202 -16.70 -2.40 0.15
C THR A 202 -17.74 -1.31 -0.04
N TYR A 203 -18.65 -1.48 -1.00
CA TYR A 203 -19.82 -0.61 -1.14
C TYR A 203 -20.63 -0.51 0.16
N GLU A 204 -20.83 -1.65 0.86
CA GLU A 204 -21.50 -1.68 2.16
C GLU A 204 -20.81 -0.77 3.17
N ASN A 205 -19.47 -0.86 3.30
CA ASN A 205 -18.75 -0.03 4.26
C ASN A 205 -18.96 1.46 3.95
N ARG A 206 -18.85 1.86 2.69
CA ARG A 206 -19.06 3.26 2.27
C ARG A 206 -20.49 3.73 2.50
N ALA A 207 -21.50 2.89 2.23
CA ALA A 207 -22.91 3.21 2.48
C ALA A 207 -23.21 3.40 3.98
N VAL A 208 -22.65 2.54 4.84
CA VAL A 208 -22.78 2.68 6.29
C VAL A 208 -22.05 3.93 6.78
N ILE A 209 -20.84 4.20 6.30
CA ILE A 209 -20.09 5.43 6.65
C ILE A 209 -20.87 6.69 6.27
N ASN A 210 -21.51 6.73 5.11
CA ASN A 210 -22.40 7.83 4.74
C ASN A 210 -23.56 8.01 5.73
N SER A 211 -24.15 6.90 6.18
CA SER A 211 -25.22 6.92 7.18
C SER A 211 -24.73 7.43 8.54
N LEU A 212 -23.52 7.03 8.95
CA LEU A 212 -22.87 7.47 10.19
C LEU A 212 -22.51 8.97 10.13
N ASN A 213 -21.92 9.42 9.02
CA ASN A 213 -21.64 10.84 8.77
C ASN A 213 -22.92 11.68 8.87
N ALA A 214 -24.02 11.22 8.27
CA ALA A 214 -25.30 11.91 8.35
C ALA A 214 -25.87 11.94 9.77
N ALA A 215 -25.80 10.84 10.51
CA ALA A 215 -26.25 10.78 11.90
C ALA A 215 -25.46 11.74 12.80
N ALA A 216 -24.12 11.76 12.68
CA ALA A 216 -23.26 12.67 13.44
C ALA A 216 -23.55 14.14 13.10
N VAL A 217 -23.58 14.52 11.82
CA VAL A 217 -23.88 15.90 11.39
C VAL A 217 -25.24 16.35 11.91
N ASN A 218 -26.29 15.53 11.75
CA ASN A 218 -27.63 15.86 12.21
C ASN A 218 -27.69 16.05 13.74
N THR A 219 -26.99 15.20 14.48
CA THR A 219 -26.89 15.29 15.94
C THR A 219 -26.17 16.56 16.38
N ILE A 220 -25.02 16.86 15.78
CA ILE A 220 -24.27 18.08 16.08
C ILE A 220 -25.16 19.31 15.82
N ARG A 221 -25.84 19.37 14.66
CA ARG A 221 -26.73 20.48 14.30
C ARG A 221 -27.90 20.63 15.28
N SER A 222 -28.49 19.53 15.75
CA SER A 222 -29.67 19.54 16.64
C SER A 222 -29.36 20.08 18.04
N THR A 223 -28.10 20.04 18.49
CA THR A 223 -27.71 20.65 19.77
C THR A 223 -27.85 22.18 19.78
N GLY A 224 -28.03 22.84 18.62
CA GLY A 224 -28.29 24.27 18.50
C GLY A 224 -27.09 25.17 18.85
N GLY A 225 -27.34 26.43 19.20
CA GLY A 225 -26.26 27.40 19.48
C GLY A 225 -25.35 27.61 18.27
N ASN A 226 -24.04 27.69 18.47
CA ASN A 226 -23.10 27.85 17.35
C ASN A 226 -22.95 26.57 16.51
N ASN A 227 -23.32 25.40 17.04
CA ASN A 227 -23.24 24.13 16.29
C ASN A 227 -24.18 24.10 15.08
N ALA A 228 -25.23 24.93 15.05
CA ALA A 228 -26.06 25.12 13.87
C ALA A 228 -25.29 25.70 12.66
N LYS A 229 -24.16 26.37 12.91
CA LYS A 229 -23.29 26.99 11.89
C LYS A 229 -21.84 26.47 11.92
N ARG A 230 -21.51 25.53 12.80
CA ARG A 230 -20.13 25.04 12.96
C ARG A 230 -19.69 24.27 11.73
N PHE A 231 -18.45 24.47 11.30
CA PHE A 231 -17.87 23.67 10.24
C PHE A 231 -17.63 22.25 10.75
N ILE A 232 -18.02 21.26 9.95
CA ILE A 232 -17.91 19.85 10.30
C ILE A 232 -17.11 19.14 9.20
N MET A 233 -16.04 18.45 9.57
CA MET A 233 -15.29 17.56 8.69
C MET A 233 -15.92 16.17 8.69
N ILE A 234 -16.00 15.53 7.53
CA ILE A 234 -16.41 14.12 7.38
C ILE A 234 -15.40 13.35 6.54
N PRO A 235 -14.99 12.13 6.93
CA PRO A 235 -14.04 11.35 6.14
C PRO A 235 -14.74 10.51 5.06
N THR A 236 -13.98 10.15 4.04
CA THR A 236 -14.24 8.97 3.19
C THR A 236 -13.96 7.67 3.96
N HIS A 237 -14.14 6.51 3.32
CA HIS A 237 -13.66 5.25 3.92
C HIS A 237 -12.16 5.31 4.20
N ALA A 238 -11.77 5.00 5.45
CA ALA A 238 -10.40 5.13 5.95
C ALA A 238 -9.75 6.51 5.68
N ALA A 239 -10.56 7.57 5.54
CA ALA A 239 -10.13 8.89 5.04
C ALA A 239 -9.32 8.85 3.73
N SER A 240 -9.43 7.78 2.95
CA SER A 240 -8.61 7.56 1.75
C SER A 240 -9.02 8.46 0.57
N SER A 241 -8.04 8.79 -0.27
CA SER A 241 -8.22 9.46 -1.57
C SER A 241 -8.47 8.47 -2.72
N ILE A 242 -8.81 7.21 -2.41
CA ILE A 242 -9.13 6.19 -3.43
C ILE A 242 -10.40 6.59 -4.17
N THR A 243 -10.42 6.40 -5.48
CA THR A 243 -11.47 6.88 -6.39
C THR A 243 -12.87 6.46 -5.95
N GLU A 244 -13.07 5.19 -5.59
CA GLU A 244 -14.34 4.62 -5.15
C GLU A 244 -14.79 5.24 -3.82
N ALA A 245 -13.86 5.44 -2.88
CA ALA A 245 -14.13 6.06 -1.59
C ALA A 245 -14.55 7.53 -1.73
N MET A 246 -13.87 8.29 -2.60
CA MET A 246 -14.24 9.68 -2.91
C MET A 246 -15.53 9.78 -3.72
N ASN A 247 -15.80 8.83 -4.61
CA ASN A 247 -16.97 8.86 -5.47
C ASN A 247 -18.26 8.55 -4.74
N ASP A 248 -18.22 7.58 -3.83
CA ASP A 248 -19.39 7.15 -3.07
C ASP A 248 -19.66 8.02 -1.84
N LEU A 249 -18.74 8.93 -1.46
CA LEU A 249 -18.98 9.85 -0.35
C LEU A 249 -20.20 10.74 -0.63
N VAL A 250 -21.15 10.73 0.30
CA VAL A 250 -22.35 11.58 0.27
C VAL A 250 -22.22 12.67 1.32
N ILE A 251 -22.35 13.93 0.90
CA ILE A 251 -22.39 15.06 1.85
C ILE A 251 -23.76 15.09 2.55
N PRO A 252 -23.83 14.95 3.88
CA PRO A 252 -25.09 14.96 4.62
C PRO A 252 -25.90 16.22 4.35
N ASN A 253 -27.16 16.05 3.93
CA ASN A 253 -28.11 17.12 3.64
C ASN A 253 -27.62 18.15 2.59
N ASN A 254 -26.56 17.83 1.84
CA ASN A 254 -25.80 18.80 1.05
C ASN A 254 -25.39 20.06 1.86
N ASP A 255 -25.15 19.92 3.16
CA ASP A 255 -24.79 21.01 4.07
C ASP A 255 -23.53 21.74 3.56
N SER A 256 -23.61 23.05 3.34
CA SER A 256 -22.54 23.87 2.76
C SER A 256 -21.37 24.12 3.71
N ARG A 257 -21.54 23.83 5.00
CA ARG A 257 -20.52 23.95 6.05
C ARG A 257 -19.86 22.60 6.40
N VAL A 258 -20.14 21.57 5.61
CA VAL A 258 -19.40 20.30 5.67
C VAL A 258 -18.14 20.37 4.80
N ILE A 259 -17.02 19.93 5.37
CA ILE A 259 -15.69 19.84 4.76
C ILE A 259 -15.35 18.35 4.61
N VAL A 260 -14.71 17.95 3.52
CA VAL A 260 -14.24 16.56 3.35
C VAL A 260 -12.87 16.40 4.04
N SER A 261 -12.70 15.35 4.84
CA SER A 261 -11.44 14.95 5.46
C SER A 261 -10.79 13.84 4.63
N ILE A 262 -9.50 14.02 4.29
CA ILE A 262 -8.69 13.03 3.59
C ILE A 262 -7.34 12.89 4.30
N HIS A 263 -6.82 11.67 4.44
CA HIS A 263 -5.46 11.40 4.90
C HIS A 263 -4.66 10.84 3.74
N MET A 264 -3.52 11.47 3.44
CA MET A 264 -2.80 11.18 2.21
C MET A 264 -1.30 11.23 2.41
N TYR A 265 -0.77 10.17 3.02
CA TYR A 265 0.67 9.88 3.15
C TYR A 265 1.26 9.43 1.81
N SER A 266 1.41 10.38 0.89
CA SER A 266 1.82 10.11 -0.50
C SER A 266 3.23 10.64 -0.81
N PRO A 267 4.09 9.86 -1.51
CA PRO A 267 3.87 8.46 -1.88
C PRO A 267 4.14 7.52 -0.69
N TYR A 268 3.28 6.51 -0.53
CA TYR A 268 3.21 5.62 0.65
C TYR A 268 4.58 5.11 1.13
N TYR A 269 5.39 4.52 0.25
CA TYR A 269 6.68 3.95 0.63
C TYR A 269 7.67 4.99 1.16
N PHE A 270 7.71 6.17 0.55
CA PHE A 270 8.55 7.27 1.03
C PHE A 270 8.04 7.82 2.36
N ALA A 271 6.73 8.01 2.48
CA ALA A 271 6.09 8.64 3.63
C ALA A 271 6.06 7.75 4.88
N MET A 272 5.77 6.44 4.74
CA MET A 272 5.36 5.59 5.86
C MET A 272 6.23 4.35 6.11
N VAL A 273 7.06 3.91 5.16
CA VAL A 273 7.75 2.61 5.26
C VAL A 273 9.25 2.79 5.53
N ALA A 274 9.69 2.50 6.76
CA ALA A 274 11.03 2.86 7.27
C ALA A 274 12.18 2.33 6.42
N ASN A 275 12.10 1.06 6.03
CA ASN A 275 13.15 0.38 5.27
C ASN A 275 12.88 0.36 3.75
N ALA A 276 12.08 1.30 3.25
CA ALA A 276 11.80 1.49 1.82
C ALA A 276 12.36 2.82 1.30
N THR A 277 11.86 3.30 0.15
CA THR A 277 12.30 4.50 -0.58
C THR A 277 12.68 5.66 0.34
N ALA A 278 13.97 6.00 0.39
CA ALA A 278 14.50 7.08 1.22
C ALA A 278 14.61 8.42 0.47
N THR A 279 14.52 8.43 -0.86
CA THR A 279 14.67 9.64 -1.68
C THR A 279 13.36 10.09 -2.32
N TRP A 280 13.17 11.40 -2.43
CA TRP A 280 12.05 12.03 -3.12
C TRP A 280 12.51 13.35 -3.75
N GLY A 281 12.03 13.65 -4.96
CA GLY A 281 12.22 14.96 -5.60
C GLY A 281 12.38 14.95 -7.12
N SER A 282 12.32 13.78 -7.75
CA SER A 282 12.35 13.64 -9.21
C SER A 282 11.12 14.30 -9.86
N ASN A 283 11.18 14.50 -11.18
CA ASN A 283 10.01 15.00 -11.92
C ASN A 283 8.83 14.01 -11.86
N SER A 284 9.11 12.71 -11.79
CA SER A 284 8.08 11.69 -11.64
C SER A 284 7.40 11.80 -10.28
N ASP A 285 8.18 11.91 -9.20
CA ASP A 285 7.64 12.04 -7.84
C ASP A 285 6.70 13.25 -7.71
N LYS A 286 7.14 14.38 -8.28
CA LYS A 286 6.37 15.63 -8.32
C LYS A 286 5.10 15.49 -9.15
N ALA A 287 5.18 14.86 -10.31
CA ALA A 287 4.03 14.64 -11.19
C ALA A 287 2.98 13.73 -10.53
N SER A 288 3.41 12.62 -9.93
CA SER A 288 2.53 11.68 -9.22
C SER A 288 1.78 12.36 -8.07
N LEU A 289 2.49 13.08 -7.20
CA LEU A 289 1.85 13.80 -6.10
C LEU A 289 0.90 14.90 -6.60
N SER A 290 1.28 15.63 -7.65
CA SER A 290 0.39 16.62 -8.28
C SER A 290 -0.87 15.97 -8.86
N SER A 291 -0.78 14.79 -9.49
CA SER A 291 -1.93 14.06 -10.02
C SER A 291 -2.90 13.60 -8.93
N GLU A 292 -2.41 13.12 -7.79
CA GLU A 292 -3.27 12.77 -6.65
C GLU A 292 -4.00 14.00 -6.09
N LEU A 293 -3.30 15.13 -5.95
CA LEU A 293 -3.90 16.39 -5.53
C LEU A 293 -4.90 16.93 -6.58
N ASP A 294 -4.64 16.73 -7.87
CA ASP A 294 -5.56 17.07 -8.95
C ASP A 294 -6.84 16.24 -8.89
N ALA A 295 -6.76 14.96 -8.54
CA ALA A 295 -7.96 14.12 -8.37
C ALA A 295 -8.88 14.68 -7.29
N ILE A 296 -8.33 15.07 -6.13
CA ILE A 296 -9.08 15.70 -5.03
C ILE A 296 -9.65 17.06 -5.48
N TYR A 297 -8.84 17.90 -6.12
CA TYR A 297 -9.27 19.20 -6.61
C TYR A 297 -10.43 19.09 -7.60
N ASN A 298 -10.29 18.21 -8.60
CA ASN A 298 -11.29 18.02 -9.66
C ASN A 298 -12.59 17.43 -9.11
N LYS A 299 -12.50 16.53 -8.12
CA LYS A 299 -13.68 15.91 -7.50
C LYS A 299 -14.43 16.87 -6.59
N PHE A 300 -13.74 17.60 -5.71
CA PHE A 300 -14.37 18.36 -4.64
C PHE A 300 -14.23 19.87 -4.81
N ILE A 301 -13.00 20.39 -4.83
CA ILE A 301 -12.76 21.84 -4.76
C ILE A 301 -13.37 22.57 -5.96
N LYS A 302 -13.14 22.07 -7.17
CA LYS A 302 -13.69 22.62 -8.42
C LYS A 302 -15.23 22.62 -8.41
N ASN A 303 -15.85 21.72 -7.65
CA ASN A 303 -17.29 21.57 -7.49
C ASN A 303 -17.83 22.25 -6.22
N GLY A 304 -17.08 23.18 -5.63
CA GLY A 304 -17.52 24.00 -4.51
C GLY A 304 -17.46 23.33 -3.14
N ARG A 305 -16.87 22.12 -3.03
CA ARG A 305 -16.74 21.38 -1.77
C ARG A 305 -15.32 21.54 -1.21
N ALA A 306 -15.21 22.11 -0.01
CA ALA A 306 -13.94 22.25 0.69
C ALA A 306 -13.39 20.88 1.15
N VAL A 307 -12.06 20.78 1.16
CA VAL A 307 -11.32 19.59 1.61
C VAL A 307 -10.23 20.05 2.58
N VAL A 308 -9.96 19.25 3.60
CA VAL A 308 -8.77 19.35 4.46
C VAL A 308 -8.02 18.03 4.34
N ILE A 309 -6.72 18.08 4.05
CA ILE A 309 -5.86 16.91 4.23
C ILE A 309 -5.48 16.87 5.71
N GLY A 310 -6.23 16.08 6.48
CA GLY A 310 -6.15 16.01 7.94
C GLY A 310 -4.87 15.37 8.45
N GLU A 311 -4.25 14.53 7.61
CA GLU A 311 -2.99 13.88 7.89
C GLU A 311 -2.14 13.70 6.63
N PHE A 312 -0.88 14.06 6.75
CA PHE A 312 0.22 13.64 5.89
C PHE A 312 1.53 13.81 6.66
N GLY A 313 2.62 13.22 6.16
CA GLY A 313 3.93 13.40 6.76
C GLY A 313 4.94 12.46 6.16
N THR A 314 6.17 12.53 6.66
CA THR A 314 7.21 11.56 6.33
C THR A 314 7.92 11.13 7.60
N ILE A 315 8.10 9.82 7.76
CA ILE A 315 8.98 9.27 8.77
C ILE A 315 10.44 9.66 8.48
N ASP A 316 11.25 9.58 9.51
CA ASP A 316 12.66 9.89 9.43
C ASP A 316 13.49 8.68 9.01
N LYS A 317 14.18 8.77 7.88
CA LYS A 317 15.08 7.73 7.36
C LYS A 317 16.50 8.25 7.21
N ASN A 318 16.90 9.23 8.04
CA ASN A 318 18.14 9.99 7.88
C ASN A 318 18.24 10.69 6.52
N ASN A 319 17.11 11.16 6.00
CA ASN A 319 16.93 11.65 4.63
C ASN A 319 16.33 13.06 4.58
N LEU A 320 16.81 13.94 5.46
CA LEU A 320 16.26 15.28 5.71
C LEU A 320 16.03 16.10 4.43
N SER A 321 16.97 16.10 3.48
CA SER A 321 16.85 16.87 2.24
C SER A 321 15.62 16.47 1.41
N SER A 322 15.35 15.17 1.27
CA SER A 322 14.16 14.68 0.57
C SER A 322 12.88 14.96 1.36
N ARG A 323 12.90 14.86 2.69
CA ARG A 323 11.74 15.20 3.54
C ARG A 323 11.38 16.68 3.44
N VAL A 324 12.37 17.57 3.43
CA VAL A 324 12.19 19.02 3.23
C VAL A 324 11.62 19.31 1.84
N ALA A 325 12.19 18.71 0.79
CA ALA A 325 11.72 18.91 -0.58
C ALA A 325 10.27 18.44 -0.78
N HIS A 326 9.93 17.29 -0.20
CA HIS A 326 8.57 16.75 -0.20
C HIS A 326 7.61 17.66 0.55
N ALA A 327 7.93 18.05 1.78
CA ALA A 327 7.08 18.91 2.61
C ALA A 327 6.79 20.25 1.91
N GLU A 328 7.80 20.90 1.33
CA GLU A 328 7.65 22.16 0.60
C GLU A 328 6.77 22.00 -0.64
N TYR A 329 7.03 20.97 -1.46
CA TYR A 329 6.28 20.75 -2.69
C TYR A 329 4.82 20.37 -2.41
N TYR A 330 4.58 19.44 -1.47
CA TYR A 330 3.24 19.00 -1.08
C TYR A 330 2.40 20.19 -0.61
N ALA A 331 2.87 20.95 0.38
CA ALA A 331 2.14 22.08 0.92
C ALA A 331 1.89 23.18 -0.13
N SER A 332 2.85 23.41 -1.03
CA SER A 332 2.72 24.38 -2.13
C SER A 332 1.66 23.95 -3.14
N GLU A 333 1.70 22.70 -3.60
CA GLU A 333 0.77 22.17 -4.59
C GLU A 333 -0.65 22.01 -4.05
N ALA A 334 -0.81 21.63 -2.79
CA ALA A 334 -2.10 21.59 -2.10
C ALA A 334 -2.69 23.00 -1.95
N ARG A 335 -1.88 23.98 -1.53
CA ARG A 335 -2.30 25.38 -1.44
C ARG A 335 -2.77 25.95 -2.77
N LYS A 336 -2.07 25.68 -3.88
CA LYS A 336 -2.48 26.11 -5.23
C LYS A 336 -3.87 25.60 -5.59
N ARG A 337 -4.26 24.46 -5.04
CA ARG A 337 -5.58 23.82 -5.20
C ARG A 337 -6.57 24.21 -4.10
N GLY A 338 -6.20 25.11 -3.18
CA GLY A 338 -7.07 25.56 -2.09
C GLY A 338 -7.30 24.52 -0.99
N ILE A 339 -6.36 23.59 -0.81
CA ILE A 339 -6.44 22.49 0.17
C ILE A 339 -5.41 22.75 1.28
N PRO A 340 -5.82 23.03 2.53
CA PRO A 340 -4.92 23.02 3.67
C PRO A 340 -4.44 21.60 3.99
N VAL A 341 -3.19 21.50 4.45
CA VAL A 341 -2.55 20.23 4.84
C VAL A 341 -2.12 20.29 6.30
N ILE A 342 -2.28 19.18 7.03
CA ILE A 342 -1.97 19.10 8.45
C ILE A 342 -0.95 17.97 8.68
N TRP A 343 0.25 18.35 9.10
CA TRP A 343 1.35 17.39 9.34
C TRP A 343 1.02 16.49 10.52
N TRP A 344 1.21 15.18 10.38
CA TRP A 344 1.13 14.24 11.50
C TRP A 344 2.41 14.30 12.33
N ASP A 345 2.36 14.90 13.53
CA ASP A 345 3.49 14.89 14.48
C ASP A 345 3.08 14.12 15.73
N ASN A 346 3.47 12.85 15.76
CA ASN A 346 3.19 11.97 16.88
C ASN A 346 4.18 12.12 18.05
N GLY A 347 5.14 13.05 17.98
CA GLY A 347 6.17 13.22 19.01
C GLY A 347 7.16 12.06 19.14
N TYR A 348 7.06 11.01 18.31
CA TYR A 348 8.01 9.90 18.28
C TYR A 348 9.22 10.25 17.41
N TYR A 349 10.36 10.46 18.08
CA TYR A 349 11.65 10.68 17.42
C TYR A 349 12.43 9.36 17.37
N GLY A 350 12.75 8.90 16.16
CA GLY A 350 13.49 7.67 15.94
C GLY A 350 13.98 7.55 14.50
N PRO A 351 15.10 8.21 14.15
CA PRO A 351 15.65 8.10 12.80
C PRO A 351 15.89 6.64 12.40
N GLY A 352 15.35 6.24 11.24
CA GLY A 352 15.40 4.86 10.72
C GLY A 352 14.25 3.96 11.20
N ASN A 353 13.41 4.41 12.13
CA ASN A 353 12.30 3.61 12.66
C ASN A 353 10.98 3.93 11.95
N GLY A 354 10.05 2.96 11.97
CA GLY A 354 8.65 3.20 11.62
C GLY A 354 8.02 4.27 12.49
N ASP A 355 6.99 4.93 11.97
CA ASP A 355 6.22 5.97 12.65
C ASP A 355 7.00 7.18 13.19
N SER A 356 8.25 7.41 12.77
CA SER A 356 9.11 8.49 13.26
C SER A 356 8.79 9.87 12.64
N TYR A 357 7.55 10.34 12.84
CA TYR A 357 7.05 11.58 12.23
C TYR A 357 7.34 12.86 13.02
N ALA A 358 7.97 12.76 14.20
CA ALA A 358 8.23 13.92 15.05
C ALA A 358 9.06 14.99 14.33
N ILE A 359 8.57 16.24 14.39
CA ILE A 359 9.34 17.43 13.99
C ILE A 359 9.54 18.38 15.18
N PHE A 360 8.71 18.29 16.21
CA PHE A 360 8.78 19.08 17.44
C PHE A 360 9.08 18.23 18.69
N ASN A 361 10.10 18.61 19.45
CA ASN A 361 10.40 18.03 20.75
C ASN A 361 9.60 18.74 21.84
N ARG A 362 8.52 18.08 22.29
CA ARG A 362 7.59 18.62 23.29
C ARG A 362 8.19 18.79 24.67
N ARG A 363 9.23 18.02 25.04
CA ARG A 363 9.90 18.11 26.35
C ARG A 363 10.86 19.29 26.40
N ALA A 364 11.62 19.49 25.32
CA ALA A 364 12.61 20.56 25.21
C ALA A 364 12.01 21.90 24.72
N LEU A 365 10.79 21.88 24.17
CA LEU A 365 10.15 23.02 23.50
C LEU A 365 11.00 23.57 22.33
N THR A 366 11.66 22.66 21.61
CA THR A 366 12.52 22.93 20.45
C THR A 366 12.15 22.02 19.27
N TRP A 367 12.59 22.36 18.07
CA TRP A 367 12.32 21.57 16.85
C TRP A 367 13.45 20.58 16.61
N TYR A 368 13.11 19.30 16.37
CA TYR A 368 14.08 18.33 15.83
C TYR A 368 14.43 18.67 14.39
N TYR A 369 13.42 19.04 13.61
CA TYR A 369 13.54 19.34 12.18
C TYR A 369 12.93 20.72 11.84
N PRO A 370 13.55 21.83 12.28
CA PRO A 370 13.07 23.17 11.98
C PRO A 370 13.00 23.44 10.47
N GLU A 371 13.83 22.79 9.64
CA GLU A 371 13.86 22.91 8.19
C GLU A 371 12.56 22.41 7.55
N ILE A 372 12.01 21.30 8.05
CA ILE A 372 10.74 20.74 7.59
C ILE A 372 9.60 21.68 7.98
N ALA A 373 9.56 22.13 9.25
CA ALA A 373 8.55 23.06 9.73
C ALA A 373 8.55 24.38 8.94
N GLN A 374 9.74 24.94 8.68
CA GLN A 374 9.88 26.16 7.88
C GLN A 374 9.47 25.94 6.42
N ALA A 375 9.80 24.80 5.82
CA ALA A 375 9.35 24.45 4.47
C ALA A 375 7.82 24.44 4.35
N LEU A 376 7.14 23.80 5.30
CA LEU A 376 5.67 23.76 5.39
C LEU A 376 5.09 25.17 5.52
N VAL A 377 5.61 25.97 6.45
CA VAL A 377 5.12 27.34 6.72
C VAL A 377 5.34 28.25 5.51
N ARG A 378 6.53 28.25 4.90
CA ARG A 378 6.79 29.04 3.68
C ARG A 378 5.87 28.65 2.54
N ALA A 379 5.76 27.36 2.24
CA ALA A 379 4.97 26.83 1.12
C ALA A 379 3.48 27.17 1.23
N SER A 380 2.98 27.26 2.47
CA SER A 380 1.60 27.60 2.77
C SER A 380 1.26 29.09 2.54
N GLY A 381 2.23 29.93 2.19
CA GLY A 381 2.03 31.34 1.83
C GLY A 381 2.03 32.31 3.01
N TYR A 382 2.57 31.90 4.16
CA TYR A 382 2.77 32.79 5.30
C TYR A 382 3.90 33.79 5.03
N THR A 383 3.64 35.07 5.30
CA THR A 383 4.57 36.18 5.05
C THR A 383 5.02 36.90 6.33
N GLY A 384 4.62 36.39 7.51
CA GLY A 384 5.08 36.93 8.79
C GLY A 384 6.53 36.56 9.10
N PRO A 385 7.14 37.18 10.14
CA PRO A 385 8.52 36.89 10.51
C PRO A 385 8.66 35.43 10.95
N THR A 386 9.44 34.64 10.22
CA THR A 386 9.86 33.30 10.63
C THR A 386 11.05 33.44 11.57
N THR A 387 10.88 33.08 12.84
CA THR A 387 11.99 33.02 13.80
C THR A 387 12.95 31.91 13.40
N THR A 388 14.22 32.23 13.16
CA THR A 388 15.28 31.23 12.95
C THR A 388 15.71 30.66 14.32
N PRO A 389 15.41 29.40 14.66
CA PRO A 389 15.88 28.80 15.90
C PRO A 389 17.36 28.39 15.74
N THR A 390 18.14 28.51 16.81
CA THR A 390 19.55 28.14 16.84
C THR A 390 19.71 26.63 16.66
N THR A 391 20.37 26.21 15.57
CA THR A 391 20.74 24.82 15.31
C THR A 391 21.81 24.37 16.32
N ILE A 392 21.57 23.31 17.09
CA ILE A 392 22.62 22.64 17.87
C ILE A 392 23.17 21.49 17.03
N ILE A 393 24.47 21.56 16.72
CA ILE A 393 25.25 20.43 16.23
C ILE A 393 25.51 19.52 17.43
N THR A 394 24.81 18.40 17.52
CA THR A 394 25.13 17.35 18.50
C THR A 394 26.24 16.45 17.90
N PRO A 395 27.35 16.21 18.61
CA PRO A 395 28.50 15.51 18.06
C PRO A 395 28.22 14.02 17.82
N THR A 396 28.81 13.50 16.73
CA THR A 396 28.91 12.07 16.41
C THR A 396 29.55 11.30 17.57
N PRO A 397 28.93 10.21 18.10
CA PRO A 397 29.56 9.40 19.13
C PRO A 397 30.69 8.55 18.52
N THR A 398 31.86 8.60 19.15
CA THR A 398 32.98 7.67 18.92
C THR A 398 32.64 6.29 19.46
N ALA A 399 32.88 5.26 18.65
CA ALA A 399 32.67 3.86 19.02
C ALA A 399 33.56 3.45 20.22
N THR A 400 32.95 2.83 21.22
CA THR A 400 33.61 2.07 22.31
C THR A 400 32.98 0.68 22.34
N PRO A 401 33.74 -0.41 22.58
CA PRO A 401 33.32 -1.75 22.22
C PRO A 401 32.26 -2.30 23.20
N VAL A 402 31.21 -2.92 22.64
CA VAL A 402 30.13 -3.59 23.38
C VAL A 402 30.45 -5.10 23.46
N PRO A 403 30.18 -5.78 24.60
CA PRO A 403 30.66 -7.13 24.86
C PRO A 403 29.87 -8.19 24.09
N THR A 404 30.50 -9.35 23.89
CA THR A 404 29.95 -10.56 23.26
C THR A 404 28.64 -11.01 23.94
N PRO A 405 27.50 -11.11 23.21
CA PRO A 405 26.30 -11.74 23.74
C PRO A 405 26.32 -13.25 23.53
N THR A 406 25.87 -13.99 24.54
CA THR A 406 25.49 -15.40 24.47
C THR A 406 24.33 -15.60 23.50
N THR A 407 24.47 -16.54 22.57
CA THR A 407 23.54 -16.82 21.48
C THR A 407 22.35 -17.68 21.94
N SER A 408 21.22 -17.03 22.21
CA SER A 408 19.89 -17.67 22.20
C SER A 408 19.26 -17.38 20.84
N TYR A 409 18.65 -18.38 20.21
CA TYR A 409 18.00 -18.28 18.89
C TYR A 409 16.53 -18.68 19.04
N VAL A 410 15.61 -17.91 18.43
CA VAL A 410 14.16 -18.17 18.42
C VAL A 410 13.74 -18.33 16.97
N TYR A 411 13.32 -19.54 16.57
CA TYR A 411 12.83 -19.78 15.22
C TYR A 411 11.57 -18.95 14.95
N GLY A 412 11.51 -18.32 13.79
CA GLY A 412 10.45 -17.42 13.35
C GLY A 412 10.64 -15.96 13.74
N ASP A 413 11.57 -15.63 14.64
CA ASP A 413 11.88 -14.25 15.05
C ASP A 413 13.02 -13.72 14.17
N VAL A 414 12.65 -13.08 13.06
CA VAL A 414 13.61 -12.66 12.05
C VAL A 414 14.06 -11.22 12.27
N ASP A 415 13.35 -10.43 13.07
CA ASP A 415 13.77 -9.09 13.45
C ASP A 415 14.61 -9.03 14.74
N GLY A 416 14.74 -10.16 15.44
CA GLY A 416 15.63 -10.37 16.58
C GLY A 416 15.10 -9.78 17.89
N ASN A 417 13.78 -9.69 18.02
CA ASN A 417 13.09 -9.13 19.18
C ASN A 417 12.64 -10.20 20.22
N ASP A 418 13.03 -11.46 20.02
CA ASP A 418 12.65 -12.68 20.76
C ASP A 418 11.15 -13.05 20.70
N ILE A 419 10.36 -12.44 19.79
CA ILE A 419 8.91 -12.58 19.68
C ILE A 419 8.46 -12.78 18.22
N VAL A 420 8.04 -14.00 17.90
CA VAL A 420 7.49 -14.34 16.58
C VAL A 420 6.09 -13.76 16.39
N ASN A 421 5.97 -12.75 15.53
CA ASN A 421 4.72 -12.06 15.26
C ASN A 421 4.52 -11.70 13.77
N SER A 422 3.48 -10.91 13.47
CA SER A 422 3.14 -10.54 12.08
C SER A 422 4.21 -9.71 11.38
N ILE A 423 5.10 -9.06 12.14
CA ILE A 423 6.26 -8.33 11.64
C ILE A 423 7.27 -9.31 11.05
N ASP A 424 7.58 -10.40 11.73
CA ASP A 424 8.48 -11.43 11.22
C ASP A 424 7.94 -12.08 9.95
N TYR A 425 6.64 -12.38 9.96
CA TYR A 425 5.93 -12.87 8.79
C TYR A 425 6.03 -11.88 7.63
N ALA A 426 5.88 -10.57 7.88
CA ALA A 426 6.02 -9.55 6.86
C ALA A 426 7.45 -9.43 6.33
N TYR A 427 8.46 -9.56 7.19
CA TYR A 427 9.85 -9.59 6.76
C TYR A 427 10.15 -10.85 5.94
N ILE A 428 9.65 -12.03 6.32
CA ILE A 428 9.84 -13.24 5.50
C ILE A 428 9.15 -13.06 4.15
N LYS A 429 7.96 -12.47 4.11
CA LYS A 429 7.31 -12.11 2.85
C LYS A 429 8.16 -11.17 2.00
N GLN A 430 8.70 -10.12 2.61
CA GLN A 430 9.55 -9.15 1.93
C GLN A 430 10.80 -9.83 1.39
N TYR A 431 11.42 -10.72 2.16
CA TYR A 431 12.57 -11.50 1.72
C TYR A 431 12.24 -12.40 0.53
N LEU A 432 11.08 -13.08 0.53
CA LEU A 432 10.62 -13.92 -0.58
C LEU A 432 10.23 -13.16 -1.84
N LEU A 433 9.74 -11.94 -1.66
CA LEU A 433 9.45 -11.01 -2.76
C LEU A 433 10.70 -10.24 -3.19
N GLY A 434 11.85 -10.53 -2.54
CA GLY A 434 13.12 -9.85 -2.71
C GLY A 434 13.07 -8.35 -2.54
N MET A 435 12.24 -7.92 -1.62
CA MET A 435 12.19 -6.55 -1.15
C MET A 435 13.29 -6.30 -0.10
N ILE A 436 13.79 -7.35 0.55
CA ILE A 436 14.95 -7.36 1.45
C ILE A 436 15.84 -8.58 1.14
N THR A 437 17.15 -8.47 1.35
CA THR A 437 18.12 -9.55 1.12
C THR A 437 18.71 -10.12 2.41
N GLU A 438 18.46 -9.46 3.53
CA GLU A 438 18.83 -9.88 4.87
C GLU A 438 17.70 -9.48 5.83
N PHE A 439 17.60 -10.21 6.93
CA PHE A 439 16.62 -9.95 7.97
C PHE A 439 17.17 -8.98 9.04
N PRO A 440 16.31 -8.18 9.70
CA PRO A 440 16.79 -7.17 10.66
C PRO A 440 17.47 -7.75 11.90
N GLY A 441 17.09 -8.96 12.32
CA GLY A 441 17.68 -9.64 13.45
C GLY A 441 19.05 -10.20 13.12
N ALA A 442 19.99 -10.16 14.08
CA ALA A 442 21.36 -10.65 13.90
C ALA A 442 21.42 -12.14 13.46
N ASN A 443 20.39 -12.91 13.84
CA ASN A 443 20.23 -14.31 13.45
C ASN A 443 19.02 -14.51 12.51
N GLY A 444 18.47 -13.44 11.96
CA GLY A 444 17.18 -13.48 11.26
C GLY A 444 17.19 -14.39 10.05
N MET A 445 18.32 -14.56 9.38
CA MET A 445 18.49 -15.55 8.30
C MET A 445 18.36 -17.00 8.81
N HIS A 446 18.89 -17.29 10.00
CA HIS A 446 18.77 -18.61 10.62
C HIS A 446 17.36 -18.82 11.19
N ASN A 447 16.82 -17.80 11.87
CA ASN A 447 15.51 -17.86 12.50
C ASN A 447 14.39 -17.93 11.44
N ALA A 448 14.59 -17.37 10.25
CA ALA A 448 13.63 -17.43 9.16
C ALA A 448 13.50 -18.82 8.51
N ASP A 449 14.48 -19.71 8.68
CA ASP A 449 14.44 -21.11 8.21
C ASP A 449 13.70 -22.00 9.22
N VAL A 450 12.42 -21.71 9.42
CA VAL A 450 11.59 -22.32 10.47
C VAL A 450 11.26 -23.79 10.19
N ASP A 451 11.49 -24.29 8.98
CA ASP A 451 11.39 -25.71 8.67
C ASP A 451 12.74 -26.47 8.74
N GLY A 452 13.86 -25.74 8.89
CA GLY A 452 15.20 -26.29 9.04
C GLY A 452 15.77 -26.87 7.73
N SER A 453 15.24 -26.45 6.58
CA SER A 453 15.68 -26.91 5.25
C SER A 453 16.99 -26.26 4.79
N GLY A 454 17.45 -25.21 5.47
CA GLY A 454 18.59 -24.38 5.09
C GLY A 454 18.24 -23.36 4.00
N SER A 455 16.97 -23.07 3.75
CA SER A 455 16.51 -22.18 2.68
C SER A 455 15.22 -21.46 3.01
N ILE A 456 15.30 -20.14 3.17
CA ILE A 456 14.16 -19.30 3.54
C ILE A 456 13.26 -19.11 2.31
N ASN A 457 12.14 -19.81 2.30
CA ASN A 457 11.22 -19.87 1.17
C ASN A 457 9.75 -19.72 1.60
N SER A 458 8.82 -19.84 0.67
CA SER A 458 7.37 -19.73 0.95
C SER A 458 6.84 -20.76 1.94
N ILE A 459 7.56 -21.87 2.16
CA ILE A 459 7.24 -22.88 3.16
C ILE A 459 7.48 -22.33 4.56
N ASP A 460 8.62 -21.67 4.80
CA ASP A 460 8.89 -20.97 6.06
C ASP A 460 7.86 -19.90 6.35
N PHE A 461 7.53 -19.12 5.32
CA PHE A 461 6.46 -18.13 5.39
C PHE A 461 5.11 -18.76 5.76
N ALA A 462 4.77 -19.92 5.19
CA ALA A 462 3.55 -20.63 5.52
C ALA A 462 3.55 -21.19 6.95
N TYR A 463 4.69 -21.67 7.46
CA TYR A 463 4.81 -22.12 8.84
C TYR A 463 4.72 -20.96 9.82
N VAL A 464 5.38 -19.82 9.57
CA VAL A 464 5.21 -18.61 10.39
C VAL A 464 3.75 -18.17 10.37
N LYS A 465 3.06 -18.23 9.23
CA LYS A 465 1.60 -18.00 9.17
C LYS A 465 0.81 -18.95 10.06
N GLN A 466 1.08 -20.25 10.00
CA GLN A 466 0.37 -21.26 10.81
C GLN A 466 0.61 -21.04 12.30
N TYR A 467 1.83 -20.64 12.69
CA TYR A 467 2.19 -20.33 14.06
C TYR A 467 1.43 -19.10 14.58
N LEU A 468 1.36 -18.02 13.79
CA LEU A 468 0.59 -16.82 14.12
C LEU A 468 -0.92 -17.05 14.20
N LEU A 469 -1.42 -18.03 13.43
CA LEU A 469 -2.82 -18.45 13.47
C LEU A 469 -3.10 -19.47 14.59
N GLY A 470 -2.10 -19.83 15.40
CA GLY A 470 -2.21 -20.80 16.49
C GLY A 470 -2.49 -22.24 16.04
N MET A 471 -2.28 -22.55 14.75
CA MET A 471 -2.47 -23.88 14.17
C MET A 471 -1.33 -24.82 14.55
N ILE A 472 -0.14 -24.26 14.78
CA ILE A 472 1.02 -24.93 15.37
C ILE A 472 1.53 -24.08 16.55
N SER A 473 2.12 -24.73 17.56
CA SER A 473 2.68 -24.06 18.75
C SER A 473 4.21 -24.11 18.81
N LYS A 474 4.82 -24.77 17.82
CA LYS A 474 6.26 -24.95 17.63
C LYS A 474 6.56 -25.07 16.14
N PHE A 475 7.75 -24.65 15.73
CA PHE A 475 8.19 -24.78 14.35
C PHE A 475 8.83 -26.14 14.06
N PRO A 476 8.74 -26.68 12.83
CA PRO A 476 9.36 -27.97 12.50
C PRO A 476 10.88 -28.02 12.74
N ALA A 477 11.58 -26.89 12.58
CA ALA A 477 13.00 -26.77 12.93
C ALA A 477 13.28 -27.00 14.43
N GLU A 478 12.33 -26.69 15.31
CA GLU A 478 12.44 -26.88 16.76
C GLU A 478 12.30 -28.35 17.18
N GLU A 479 11.66 -29.19 16.37
CA GLU A 479 11.58 -30.64 16.60
C GLU A 479 12.84 -31.38 16.12
N ASN A 480 13.61 -30.78 15.22
CA ASN A 480 14.81 -31.36 14.60
C ASN A 480 16.14 -31.03 15.31
N ALA A 481 16.12 -30.48 16.53
CA ALA A 481 17.33 -30.17 17.32
C ALA A 481 18.20 -31.41 17.69
N SER A 482 17.87 -32.62 17.21
CA SER A 482 18.72 -33.82 17.30
C SER A 482 19.02 -34.48 15.95
N ALA A 483 18.79 -33.82 14.82
CA ALA A 483 19.19 -34.36 13.52
C ALA A 483 19.79 -33.25 12.64
N THR A 484 21.06 -32.93 12.90
CA THR A 484 21.94 -32.36 11.87
C THR A 484 21.76 -33.18 10.59
N PRO A 485 21.33 -32.59 9.46
CA PRO A 485 21.64 -33.18 8.18
C PRO A 485 23.16 -33.09 8.09
N THR A 486 23.82 -34.21 8.37
CA THR A 486 25.18 -34.43 7.92
C THR A 486 25.23 -33.98 6.46
N PRO A 487 26.16 -33.11 6.04
CA PRO A 487 26.25 -32.71 4.65
C PRO A 487 26.29 -33.98 3.81
N GLY A 488 25.22 -34.20 3.05
CA GLY A 488 25.20 -35.21 2.00
C GLY A 488 26.37 -34.87 1.10
N SER A 489 27.42 -35.66 1.19
CA SER A 489 28.77 -35.35 0.70
C SER A 489 28.88 -35.47 -0.82
N ASN A 490 27.85 -35.05 -1.57
CA ASN A 490 27.76 -35.15 -3.03
C ASN A 490 26.86 -34.03 -3.62
N ALA A 491 27.18 -32.75 -3.42
CA ALA A 491 26.46 -31.64 -4.06
C ALA A 491 27.37 -30.86 -5.03
N THR A 492 26.91 -30.73 -6.28
CA THR A 492 27.66 -30.14 -7.41
C THR A 492 27.04 -28.78 -7.77
N PRO A 493 27.84 -27.70 -7.96
CA PRO A 493 27.34 -26.41 -8.44
C PRO A 493 26.49 -26.55 -9.71
N GLY A 494 25.42 -25.76 -9.84
CA GLY A 494 24.47 -25.95 -10.93
C GLY A 494 23.52 -24.78 -11.12
N ILE A 495 22.73 -24.86 -12.19
CA ILE A 495 21.79 -23.84 -12.63
C ILE A 495 20.45 -24.51 -12.90
N LEU A 496 19.37 -23.91 -12.42
CA LEU A 496 18.00 -24.32 -12.71
C LEU A 496 17.50 -23.56 -13.94
N TYR A 497 17.03 -24.31 -14.94
CA TYR A 497 16.47 -23.76 -16.17
C TYR A 497 14.95 -23.96 -16.16
N ASN A 498 14.21 -22.92 -15.76
CA ASN A 498 12.76 -22.96 -15.65
C ASN A 498 12.12 -22.55 -16.99
N GLY A 499 11.54 -23.52 -17.69
CA GLY A 499 10.96 -23.32 -19.01
C GLY A 499 11.21 -24.52 -19.91
N ARG A 500 10.88 -24.37 -21.19
CA ARG A 500 11.27 -25.35 -22.20
C ARG A 500 12.63 -24.98 -22.77
N PHE A 501 13.67 -25.62 -22.25
CA PHE A 501 15.05 -25.45 -22.71
C PHE A 501 15.54 -26.65 -23.53
N SER A 502 16.27 -26.36 -24.62
CA SER A 502 17.07 -27.35 -25.33
C SER A 502 18.50 -27.30 -24.81
N THR A 503 19.03 -28.45 -24.39
CA THR A 503 20.42 -28.63 -23.96
C THR A 503 21.27 -29.32 -25.03
N SER A 504 20.75 -29.45 -26.25
CA SER A 504 21.44 -30.14 -27.35
C SER A 504 22.70 -29.43 -27.85
N ASN A 505 22.82 -28.12 -27.60
CA ASN A 505 24.00 -27.33 -27.93
C ASN A 505 24.95 -27.27 -26.72
N PRO A 506 26.17 -27.81 -26.81
CA PRO A 506 27.11 -27.84 -25.68
C PRO A 506 27.60 -26.44 -25.27
N ALA A 507 27.46 -25.42 -26.12
CA ALA A 507 27.84 -24.04 -25.80
C ALA A 507 26.89 -23.39 -24.77
N GLY A 508 25.69 -23.93 -24.59
CA GLY A 508 24.75 -23.43 -23.59
C GLY A 508 23.28 -23.70 -23.94
N PRO A 509 22.38 -23.77 -22.95
CA PRO A 509 20.96 -24.05 -23.17
C PRO A 509 20.25 -22.95 -23.94
N ILE A 510 19.28 -23.34 -24.76
CA ILE A 510 18.50 -22.45 -25.64
C ILE A 510 17.03 -22.52 -25.26
N CYS A 511 16.37 -21.38 -25.15
CA CYS A 511 14.92 -21.26 -24.95
C CYS A 511 14.30 -20.27 -25.96
N ALA A 512 12.97 -20.27 -26.05
CA ALA A 512 12.24 -19.33 -26.90
C ALA A 512 11.06 -18.68 -26.18
N TRP A 513 10.24 -19.49 -25.52
CA TRP A 513 8.96 -19.07 -24.94
C TRP A 513 9.07 -17.95 -23.91
N SER A 514 8.01 -17.13 -23.82
CA SER A 514 7.85 -16.07 -22.82
C SER A 514 8.10 -16.63 -21.43
N GLY A 515 8.74 -15.84 -20.57
CA GLY A 515 8.98 -16.21 -19.18
C GLY A 515 9.95 -17.37 -18.94
N SER A 516 10.58 -17.91 -19.99
CA SER A 516 11.74 -18.80 -19.81
C SER A 516 12.78 -18.07 -18.96
N ASN A 517 13.23 -18.71 -17.88
CA ASN A 517 14.10 -18.07 -16.92
C ASN A 517 15.18 -19.01 -16.40
N VAL A 518 16.28 -18.40 -15.98
CA VAL A 518 17.43 -19.09 -15.41
C VAL A 518 17.54 -18.68 -13.95
N GLU A 519 17.61 -19.66 -13.06
CA GLU A 519 17.64 -19.47 -11.63
C GLU A 519 18.89 -20.15 -11.05
N LEU A 520 19.68 -19.42 -10.26
CA LEU A 520 20.92 -19.94 -9.68
C LEU A 520 21.27 -19.22 -8.40
N ASN A 521 22.10 -19.87 -7.57
CA ASN A 521 22.73 -19.22 -6.43
C ASN A 521 24.22 -19.02 -6.74
N PHE A 522 24.79 -17.91 -6.29
CA PHE A 522 26.21 -17.62 -6.42
C PHE A 522 26.76 -16.99 -5.14
N TYR A 523 28.06 -17.12 -4.91
CA TYR A 523 28.78 -16.38 -3.87
C TYR A 523 29.63 -15.30 -4.54
N GLY A 524 29.57 -14.05 -4.08
CA GLY A 524 30.40 -12.96 -4.61
C GLY A 524 29.75 -11.59 -4.43
N THR A 525 30.20 -10.60 -5.20
CA THR A 525 29.70 -9.22 -5.14
C THR A 525 29.11 -8.74 -6.47
N GLU A 526 29.16 -9.59 -7.50
CA GLU A 526 28.74 -9.27 -8.86
C GLU A 526 28.39 -10.52 -9.66
N VAL A 527 27.57 -10.34 -10.69
CA VAL A 527 27.26 -11.39 -11.66
C VAL A 527 27.03 -10.79 -13.04
N SER A 528 27.60 -11.44 -14.05
CA SER A 528 27.39 -11.15 -15.48
C SER A 528 26.83 -12.39 -16.19
N ALA A 529 26.04 -12.19 -17.23
CA ALA A 529 25.58 -13.26 -18.11
C ALA A 529 25.97 -12.97 -19.56
N THR A 530 26.46 -13.98 -20.27
CA THR A 530 26.67 -13.91 -21.72
C THR A 530 25.48 -14.57 -22.42
N ILE A 531 24.74 -13.78 -23.18
CA ILE A 531 23.50 -14.20 -23.83
C ILE A 531 23.64 -13.96 -25.33
N ARG A 532 23.31 -14.97 -26.12
CA ARG A 532 23.08 -14.83 -27.56
C ARG A 532 21.59 -14.81 -27.84
N SER A 533 21.13 -13.80 -28.58
CA SER A 533 19.75 -13.70 -29.05
C SER A 533 19.71 -13.67 -30.58
N THR A 534 18.74 -14.36 -31.19
CA THR A 534 18.51 -14.32 -32.65
C THR A 534 17.57 -13.19 -33.10
N GLY A 535 17.03 -12.41 -32.17
CA GLY A 535 16.14 -11.28 -32.45
C GLY A 535 16.15 -10.28 -31.29
N GLU A 536 15.16 -9.37 -31.23
CA GLU A 536 15.08 -8.32 -30.21
C GLU A 536 14.46 -8.86 -28.91
N ASN A 537 15.27 -9.54 -28.10
CA ASN A 537 14.80 -10.06 -26.82
C ASN A 537 15.13 -9.12 -25.66
N TRP A 538 14.15 -8.90 -24.80
CA TRP A 538 14.30 -8.19 -23.54
C TRP A 538 14.37 -9.16 -22.36
N PHE A 539 15.23 -8.83 -21.41
CA PHE A 539 15.49 -9.61 -20.21
C PHE A 539 15.43 -8.72 -18.97
N GLN A 540 15.19 -9.33 -17.82
CA GLN A 540 15.28 -8.66 -16.52
C GLN A 540 15.89 -9.61 -15.49
N ALA A 541 16.90 -9.13 -14.78
CA ALA A 541 17.49 -9.85 -13.66
C ALA A 541 16.78 -9.46 -12.37
N PHE A 542 16.65 -10.40 -11.45
CA PHE A 542 16.24 -10.19 -10.08
C PHE A 542 17.35 -10.76 -9.20
N ILE A 543 17.96 -9.92 -8.36
CA ILE A 543 19.02 -10.33 -7.43
C ILE A 543 18.42 -10.31 -6.04
N ASP A 544 18.41 -11.47 -5.39
CA ASP A 544 17.75 -11.65 -4.10
C ASP A 544 16.31 -11.12 -4.17
N GLY A 545 15.65 -11.44 -5.29
CA GLY A 545 14.33 -11.00 -5.75
C GLY A 545 14.14 -9.49 -6.03
N VAL A 546 15.15 -8.63 -5.88
CA VAL A 546 15.12 -7.22 -6.30
C VAL A 546 15.24 -7.11 -7.82
N GLY A 547 14.19 -6.64 -8.49
CA GLY A 547 14.16 -6.44 -9.94
C GLY A 547 15.09 -5.33 -10.43
N GLN A 548 16.06 -5.69 -11.27
CA GLN A 548 16.98 -4.78 -11.92
C GLN A 548 16.34 -4.14 -13.16
N THR A 549 16.99 -3.11 -13.71
CA THR A 549 16.55 -2.46 -14.97
C THR A 549 16.55 -3.48 -16.12
N PRO A 550 15.44 -3.61 -16.89
CA PRO A 550 15.41 -4.48 -18.06
C PRO A 550 16.43 -4.07 -19.13
N PHE A 551 16.97 -5.06 -19.85
CA PHE A 551 17.95 -4.84 -20.91
C PHE A 551 17.63 -5.66 -22.15
N CYS A 552 18.12 -5.22 -23.30
CA CYS A 552 17.89 -5.85 -24.59
C CYS A 552 19.15 -6.55 -25.11
N VAL A 553 18.98 -7.73 -25.71
CA VAL A 553 19.99 -8.37 -26.56
C VAL A 553 19.34 -8.57 -27.93
N ASN A 554 19.73 -7.75 -28.91
CA ASN A 554 19.10 -7.73 -30.23
C ASN A 554 20.03 -8.33 -31.30
N ASN A 555 19.67 -9.51 -31.81
CA ASN A 555 20.37 -10.20 -32.91
C ASN A 555 21.90 -10.22 -32.75
N THR A 556 22.36 -10.49 -31.52
CA THR A 556 23.77 -10.40 -31.15
C THR A 556 24.09 -11.32 -29.99
N THR A 557 25.38 -11.43 -29.67
CA THR A 557 25.86 -11.99 -28.40
C THR A 557 26.37 -10.86 -27.54
N LEU A 558 25.85 -10.75 -26.31
CA LEU A 558 26.19 -9.68 -25.38
C LEU A 558 26.49 -10.26 -24.01
N THR A 559 27.61 -9.85 -23.41
CA THR A 559 27.87 -10.03 -21.99
C THR A 559 27.33 -8.82 -21.25
N VAL A 560 26.40 -9.06 -20.33
CA VAL A 560 25.73 -8.01 -19.55
C VAL A 560 26.10 -8.19 -18.08
N LYS A 561 26.61 -7.13 -17.45
CA LYS A 561 26.74 -7.07 -15.98
C LYS A 561 25.34 -6.92 -15.41
N LEU A 562 24.83 -7.98 -14.78
CA LEU A 562 23.47 -8.00 -14.24
C LEU A 562 23.41 -7.27 -12.89
N ALA A 563 24.46 -7.42 -12.08
CA ALA A 563 24.65 -6.67 -10.85
C ALA A 563 26.13 -6.57 -10.47
N SER A 564 26.47 -5.54 -9.70
CA SER A 564 27.79 -5.30 -9.13
C SER A 564 27.68 -4.46 -7.86
N GLY A 565 28.68 -4.55 -6.98
CA GLY A 565 28.68 -3.79 -5.72
C GLY A 565 27.71 -4.34 -4.68
N LEU A 566 27.34 -5.62 -4.82
CA LEU A 566 26.63 -6.36 -3.77
C LEU A 566 27.56 -6.55 -2.57
N SER A 567 26.98 -6.72 -1.38
CA SER A 567 27.72 -7.23 -0.22
C SER A 567 28.35 -8.57 -0.56
N GLU A 568 29.54 -8.87 -0.06
CA GLU A 568 30.16 -10.17 -0.33
C GLU A 568 29.40 -11.28 0.40
N GLY A 569 28.71 -12.13 -0.34
CA GLY A 569 27.85 -13.16 0.25
C GLY A 569 27.24 -14.11 -0.76
N ASN A 570 26.35 -14.97 -0.26
CA ASN A 570 25.49 -15.79 -1.10
C ASN A 570 24.35 -14.94 -1.64
N HIS A 571 24.10 -15.05 -2.93
CA HIS A 571 23.03 -14.36 -3.63
C HIS A 571 22.24 -15.32 -4.51
N HIS A 572 20.97 -15.02 -4.69
CA HIS A 572 20.07 -15.66 -5.64
C HIS A 572 19.92 -14.77 -6.88
N LEU A 573 20.00 -15.39 -8.05
CA LEU A 573 19.70 -14.75 -9.33
C LEU A 573 18.50 -15.46 -9.97
N LEU A 574 17.50 -14.67 -10.36
CA LEU A 574 16.51 -15.03 -11.37
C LEU A 574 16.69 -14.14 -12.61
N LEU A 575 17.06 -14.72 -13.74
CA LEU A 575 17.17 -14.02 -15.02
C LEU A 575 16.01 -14.41 -15.93
N TRP A 576 15.12 -13.44 -16.20
CA TRP A 576 13.84 -13.66 -16.87
C TRP A 576 13.86 -13.17 -18.33
N LYS A 577 13.46 -14.01 -19.29
CA LYS A 577 13.17 -13.61 -20.67
C LYS A 577 11.77 -12.98 -20.74
N ARG A 578 11.70 -11.66 -20.92
CA ARG A 578 10.45 -10.90 -20.94
C ARG A 578 9.66 -11.14 -22.23
N THR A 579 10.32 -11.04 -23.37
CA THR A 579 9.71 -11.12 -24.69
C THR A 579 9.35 -12.53 -25.12
N GLU A 580 8.39 -12.66 -26.03
CA GLU A 580 7.86 -13.92 -26.53
C GLU A 580 8.79 -14.68 -27.49
N ALA A 581 8.36 -15.89 -27.90
CA ALA A 581 9.12 -16.76 -28.80
C ALA A 581 9.32 -16.18 -30.20
N SER A 582 8.38 -15.36 -30.70
CA SER A 582 8.51 -14.73 -32.02
C SER A 582 9.61 -13.68 -32.07
N GLN A 583 10.04 -13.14 -30.92
CA GLN A 583 11.17 -12.18 -30.82
C GLN A 583 12.55 -12.85 -30.90
N GLY A 584 12.59 -14.17 -31.04
CA GLY A 584 13.81 -14.93 -31.30
C GLY A 584 14.21 -15.86 -30.16
N GLU A 585 15.07 -16.82 -30.49
CA GLU A 585 15.63 -17.78 -29.54
C GLU A 585 16.74 -17.10 -28.72
N ALA A 586 16.82 -17.46 -27.44
CA ALA A 586 17.84 -16.99 -26.51
C ALA A 586 18.68 -18.15 -25.99
N GLN A 587 19.99 -18.03 -26.14
CA GLN A 587 20.99 -19.00 -25.67
C GLN A 587 21.83 -18.40 -24.54
N PHE A 588 21.92 -19.10 -23.43
CA PHE A 588 22.72 -18.69 -22.27
C PHE A 588 24.09 -19.35 -22.36
N LEU A 589 25.12 -18.57 -22.70
CA LEU A 589 26.48 -19.03 -23.00
C LEU A 589 27.40 -19.10 -21.77
N GLY A 590 26.94 -18.58 -20.63
CA GLY A 590 27.67 -18.67 -19.37
C GLY A 590 27.40 -17.50 -18.43
N PHE A 591 27.78 -17.70 -17.18
CA PHE A 591 27.73 -16.70 -16.12
C PHE A 591 29.15 -16.48 -15.56
N ASP A 592 29.44 -15.24 -15.21
CA ASP A 592 30.71 -14.80 -14.62
C ASP A 592 30.42 -14.09 -13.30
N PHE A 593 31.14 -14.44 -12.24
CA PHE A 593 30.90 -13.96 -10.88
C PHE A 593 32.05 -13.10 -10.35
N GLY A 594 32.91 -12.57 -11.24
CA GLY A 594 34.14 -11.90 -10.83
C GLY A 594 35.07 -12.84 -10.06
N SER A 595 35.43 -12.46 -8.84
CA SER A 595 36.17 -13.32 -7.90
C SER A 595 35.29 -14.36 -7.17
N GLY A 596 33.98 -14.29 -7.38
CA GLY A 596 32.97 -15.19 -6.81
C GLY A 596 32.88 -16.56 -7.48
N LYS A 597 31.85 -17.33 -7.14
CA LYS A 597 31.63 -18.70 -7.65
C LYS A 597 30.15 -19.08 -7.70
N LEU A 598 29.81 -20.00 -8.61
CA LEU A 598 28.50 -20.65 -8.65
C LEU A 598 28.31 -21.57 -7.43
N LEU A 599 27.09 -21.60 -6.90
CA LEU A 599 26.68 -22.48 -5.81
C LEU A 599 25.68 -23.54 -6.30
N ASN A 600 25.10 -24.30 -5.38
CA ASN A 600 24.03 -25.23 -5.70
C ASN A 600 22.79 -24.46 -6.18
N PRO A 601 22.07 -24.95 -7.21
CA PRO A 601 20.87 -24.29 -7.67
C PRO A 601 19.76 -24.38 -6.62
N PRO A 602 18.77 -23.46 -6.64
CA PRO A 602 17.58 -23.60 -5.82
C PRO A 602 16.79 -24.86 -6.20
N ALA A 603 16.01 -25.38 -5.25
CA ALA A 603 15.14 -26.52 -5.50
C ALA A 603 14.04 -26.17 -6.51
N PRO A 604 13.76 -27.03 -7.52
CA PRO A 604 12.62 -26.84 -8.40
C PRO A 604 11.31 -26.79 -7.62
N LYS A 605 10.37 -25.95 -8.05
CA LYS A 605 9.05 -25.85 -7.40
C LYS A 605 8.23 -27.13 -7.63
N GLU A 606 7.56 -27.59 -6.57
CA GLU A 606 6.67 -28.75 -6.63
C GLU A 606 5.38 -28.45 -7.41
N ARG A 607 4.78 -27.28 -7.16
CA ARG A 607 3.61 -26.78 -7.89
C ARG A 607 4.05 -26.29 -9.27
N LYS A 608 3.34 -26.74 -10.30
CA LYS A 608 3.68 -26.56 -11.71
C LYS A 608 2.43 -26.18 -12.49
N ILE A 609 2.49 -25.06 -13.20
CA ILE A 609 1.44 -24.57 -14.09
C ILE A 609 1.98 -24.54 -15.52
N GLU A 610 1.16 -24.90 -16.51
CA GLU A 610 1.44 -24.60 -17.92
C GLU A 610 0.34 -23.70 -18.48
N PHE A 611 0.74 -22.55 -19.03
CA PHE A 611 -0.15 -21.64 -19.71
C PHE A 611 -0.03 -21.84 -21.21
N ILE A 612 -1.16 -21.95 -21.90
CA ILE A 612 -1.25 -22.06 -23.36
C ILE A 612 -2.08 -20.87 -23.84
N GLY A 613 -1.51 -20.00 -24.65
CA GLY A 613 -2.20 -18.75 -24.97
C GLY A 613 -1.69 -18.00 -26.18
N ASP A 614 -2.24 -16.80 -26.34
CA ASP A 614 -1.88 -15.85 -27.39
C ASP A 614 -1.17 -14.62 -26.79
N SER A 615 -1.30 -13.47 -27.46
CA SER A 615 -0.70 -12.19 -27.07
C SER A 615 -1.09 -11.73 -25.66
N ILE A 616 -2.26 -12.13 -25.16
CA ILE A 616 -2.67 -11.84 -23.78
C ILE A 616 -1.75 -12.56 -22.78
N THR A 617 -1.36 -13.80 -23.07
CA THR A 617 -0.47 -14.57 -22.18
C THR A 617 1.00 -14.17 -22.37
N CYS A 618 1.38 -13.72 -23.57
CA CYS A 618 2.68 -13.07 -23.79
C CYS A 618 2.84 -11.77 -22.99
N ALA A 619 1.72 -11.14 -22.62
CA ALA A 619 1.64 -9.78 -22.09
C ALA A 619 2.16 -8.73 -23.09
N TYR A 620 1.77 -8.93 -24.35
CA TYR A 620 2.04 -8.02 -25.45
C TYR A 620 1.67 -6.59 -25.06
N GLY A 621 2.63 -5.68 -25.13
CA GLY A 621 2.41 -4.25 -24.94
C GLY A 621 1.84 -3.83 -23.58
N ASN A 622 1.93 -4.66 -22.53
CA ASN A 622 1.32 -4.37 -21.23
C ASN A 622 1.93 -3.15 -20.51
N GLU A 623 3.16 -2.79 -20.84
CA GLU A 623 3.83 -1.54 -20.41
C GLU A 623 3.60 -0.37 -21.38
N GLY A 624 2.84 -0.59 -22.46
CA GLY A 624 2.35 0.47 -23.33
C GLY A 624 1.41 1.42 -22.59
N LEU A 625 1.35 2.66 -23.06
CA LEU A 625 0.60 3.73 -22.41
C LEU A 625 -0.73 4.04 -23.12
N SER A 626 -0.93 3.52 -24.33
CA SER A 626 -2.17 3.73 -25.08
C SER A 626 -2.43 2.63 -26.09
N LYS A 627 -3.72 2.36 -26.34
CA LYS A 627 -4.20 1.38 -27.32
C LYS A 627 -3.87 1.71 -28.79
N GLU A 628 -3.55 2.97 -29.10
CA GLU A 628 -3.12 3.42 -30.42
C GLU A 628 -1.63 3.18 -30.69
N GLN A 629 -0.85 2.83 -29.65
CA GLN A 629 0.54 2.44 -29.84
C GLN A 629 0.59 1.02 -30.42
N SER A 630 1.43 0.83 -31.42
CA SER A 630 1.72 -0.49 -31.98
C SER A 630 2.80 -1.20 -31.16
N PHE A 631 2.93 -2.51 -31.35
CA PHE A 631 3.92 -3.35 -30.68
C PHE A 631 5.32 -2.72 -30.55
N THR A 632 5.88 -2.82 -29.35
CA THR A 632 7.31 -2.72 -29.12
C THR A 632 7.80 -3.86 -28.22
N PRO A 633 8.88 -4.59 -28.57
CA PRO A 633 9.42 -5.67 -27.74
C PRO A 633 9.77 -5.21 -26.32
N LYS A 634 10.18 -3.95 -26.16
CA LYS A 634 10.49 -3.34 -24.87
C LYS A 634 9.31 -3.38 -23.89
N ASN A 635 8.11 -3.11 -24.40
CA ASN A 635 6.91 -2.96 -23.59
C ASN A 635 6.16 -4.29 -23.38
N GLU A 636 6.69 -5.42 -23.88
CA GLU A 636 6.20 -6.75 -23.58
C GLU A 636 6.87 -7.28 -22.31
N ASN A 637 6.16 -7.19 -21.17
CA ASN A 637 6.64 -7.66 -19.88
C ASN A 637 5.89 -8.91 -19.41
N SER A 638 6.32 -10.09 -19.84
CA SER A 638 5.72 -11.35 -19.38
C SER A 638 5.91 -11.64 -17.89
N TYR A 639 6.86 -11.00 -17.20
CA TYR A 639 6.98 -11.12 -15.74
C TYR A 639 5.75 -10.50 -15.03
N MET A 640 5.12 -9.50 -15.66
CA MET A 640 3.87 -8.88 -15.22
C MET A 640 2.65 -9.37 -16.00
N SER A 641 2.76 -10.53 -16.67
CA SER A 641 1.60 -11.23 -17.22
C SER A 641 0.72 -11.79 -16.10
N TYR A 642 -0.58 -11.93 -16.37
CA TYR A 642 -1.50 -12.59 -15.43
C TYR A 642 -1.03 -14.01 -15.07
N ALA A 643 -0.37 -14.67 -16.02
CA ALA A 643 0.19 -16.02 -15.87
C ALA A 643 1.34 -16.06 -14.86
N ALA A 644 2.34 -15.18 -15.02
CA ALA A 644 3.50 -15.13 -14.14
C ALA A 644 3.12 -14.64 -12.72
N ILE A 645 2.22 -13.66 -12.62
CA ILE A 645 1.71 -13.18 -11.32
C ILE A 645 0.97 -14.33 -10.59
N THR A 646 0.08 -15.06 -11.29
CA THR A 646 -0.62 -16.22 -10.72
C THR A 646 0.34 -17.29 -10.24
N ALA A 647 1.37 -17.62 -11.03
CA ALA A 647 2.36 -18.62 -10.65
C ALA A 647 3.13 -18.23 -9.38
N ARG A 648 3.57 -16.96 -9.27
CA ARG A 648 4.21 -16.44 -8.06
C ARG A 648 3.28 -16.46 -6.85
N ASN A 649 2.02 -16.04 -7.01
CA ASN A 649 1.02 -16.08 -5.94
C ASN A 649 0.83 -17.49 -5.36
N LEU A 650 0.96 -18.52 -6.20
CA LEU A 650 0.75 -19.92 -5.83
C LEU A 650 2.04 -20.65 -5.44
N ASN A 651 3.19 -19.97 -5.43
CA ASN A 651 4.52 -20.57 -5.32
C ASN A 651 4.71 -21.75 -6.30
N ALA A 652 4.32 -21.53 -7.56
CA ALA A 652 4.44 -22.50 -8.63
C ALA A 652 5.44 -22.03 -9.69
N SER A 653 6.14 -22.96 -10.33
CA SER A 653 6.78 -22.67 -11.60
C SER A 653 5.73 -22.57 -12.71
N ALA A 654 6.04 -21.83 -13.77
CA ALA A 654 5.15 -21.73 -14.93
C ALA A 654 5.91 -21.78 -16.26
N ASN A 655 5.38 -22.57 -17.19
CA ASN A 655 5.75 -22.52 -18.61
C ASN A 655 4.68 -21.70 -19.35
N LEU A 656 5.06 -20.61 -20.02
CA LEU A 656 4.15 -19.76 -20.79
C LEU A 656 4.29 -20.07 -22.28
N ILE A 657 3.52 -21.05 -22.76
CA ILE A 657 3.52 -21.51 -24.14
C ILE A 657 2.54 -20.66 -24.94
N ALA A 658 2.97 -19.44 -25.24
CA ALA A 658 2.15 -18.42 -25.88
C ALA A 658 2.83 -17.77 -27.08
N TRP A 659 2.01 -17.31 -28.03
CA TRP A 659 2.47 -16.67 -29.27
C TRP A 659 1.49 -15.58 -29.73
N SER A 660 1.96 -14.35 -29.94
CA SER A 660 1.06 -13.25 -30.28
C SER A 660 0.39 -13.43 -31.64
N GLY A 661 -0.91 -13.14 -31.70
CA GLY A 661 -1.73 -13.32 -32.90
C GLY A 661 -2.08 -14.77 -33.25
N ILE A 662 -1.67 -15.76 -32.44
CA ILE A 662 -2.02 -17.16 -32.68
C ILE A 662 -3.45 -17.48 -32.25
N GLY A 663 -4.11 -18.38 -32.95
CA GLY A 663 -5.39 -18.94 -32.50
C GLY A 663 -5.41 -20.46 -32.59
N VAL A 664 -6.57 -21.01 -32.29
CA VAL A 664 -6.77 -22.46 -32.26
C VAL A 664 -7.12 -23.02 -33.64
N CYS A 665 -7.92 -22.29 -34.41
CA CYS A 665 -8.33 -22.65 -35.77
C CYS A 665 -7.90 -21.63 -36.83
N ARG A 666 -7.52 -20.41 -36.42
CA ARG A 666 -6.96 -19.38 -37.31
C ARG A 666 -6.09 -18.39 -36.53
N ASN A 667 -5.14 -17.75 -37.21
CA ASN A 667 -4.40 -16.61 -36.64
C ASN A 667 -5.14 -15.29 -36.87
N TYR A 668 -4.65 -14.23 -36.22
CA TYR A 668 -5.17 -12.86 -36.35
C TYR A 668 -5.33 -12.45 -37.82
N GLY A 669 -6.50 -11.90 -38.16
CA GLY A 669 -6.81 -11.49 -39.53
C GLY A 669 -6.83 -12.61 -40.57
N GLY A 670 -6.71 -13.89 -40.18
CA GLY A 670 -6.53 -15.01 -41.11
C GLY A 670 -5.12 -15.12 -41.70
N ALA A 671 -4.12 -14.56 -41.03
CA ALA A 671 -2.73 -14.69 -41.45
C ALA A 671 -2.30 -16.17 -41.54
N ALA A 672 -1.60 -16.53 -42.62
CA ALA A 672 -1.07 -17.87 -42.80
C ALA A 672 0.02 -18.17 -41.77
N GLY A 673 0.09 -19.41 -41.30
CA GLY A 673 1.14 -19.89 -40.40
C GLY A 673 0.64 -20.95 -39.43
N PRO A 674 1.55 -21.54 -38.63
CA PRO A 674 1.19 -22.57 -37.66
C PRO A 674 0.20 -22.06 -36.61
N LEU A 675 -0.73 -22.93 -36.23
CA LEU A 675 -1.70 -22.70 -35.15
C LEU A 675 -1.15 -23.16 -33.80
N MET A 676 -1.84 -22.84 -32.71
CA MET A 676 -1.36 -23.15 -31.36
C MET A 676 -1.18 -24.66 -31.14
N GLY A 677 -2.08 -25.49 -31.67
CA GLY A 677 -1.94 -26.95 -31.57
C GLY A 677 -0.65 -27.49 -32.21
N GLU A 678 -0.15 -26.83 -33.25
CA GLU A 678 1.11 -27.19 -33.91
C GLU A 678 2.32 -26.67 -33.12
N ARG A 679 2.30 -25.40 -32.70
CA ARG A 679 3.43 -24.79 -31.97
C ARG A 679 3.60 -25.34 -30.56
N TYR A 680 2.53 -25.81 -29.93
CA TYR A 680 2.51 -26.36 -28.58
C TYR A 680 3.47 -27.56 -28.41
N LEU A 681 3.87 -28.23 -29.49
CA LEU A 681 4.74 -29.39 -29.47
C LEU A 681 6.24 -29.08 -29.31
N TYR A 682 6.62 -27.80 -29.30
CA TYR A 682 8.02 -27.39 -29.43
C TYR A 682 8.62 -26.77 -28.17
N THR A 683 9.91 -27.04 -28.00
CA THR A 683 10.86 -26.31 -27.15
C THR A 683 11.29 -25.03 -27.86
N LEU A 684 11.74 -25.17 -29.11
CA LEU A 684 12.20 -24.10 -29.99
C LEU A 684 11.36 -24.12 -31.26
N PRO A 685 10.32 -23.26 -31.38
CA PRO A 685 9.37 -23.32 -32.49
C PRO A 685 9.96 -22.95 -33.85
N TYR A 686 11.01 -22.11 -33.89
CA TYR A 686 11.66 -21.76 -35.16
C TYR A 686 12.67 -22.83 -35.61
N SER A 687 13.45 -23.37 -34.67
CA SER A 687 14.41 -24.43 -34.95
C SER A 687 13.82 -25.85 -34.94
N ASN A 688 12.50 -25.99 -34.80
CA ASN A 688 11.76 -27.26 -34.78
C ASN A 688 12.27 -28.28 -33.74
N VAL A 689 12.78 -27.82 -32.59
CA VAL A 689 13.17 -28.71 -31.49
C VAL A 689 11.94 -29.06 -30.68
N LYS A 690 11.54 -30.32 -30.69
CA LYS A 690 10.35 -30.81 -29.97
C LYS A 690 10.55 -30.81 -28.45
N TRP A 691 9.46 -30.59 -27.73
CA TRP A 691 9.42 -30.72 -26.27
C TRP A 691 9.18 -32.17 -25.87
N ASP A 692 9.91 -32.65 -24.88
CA ASP A 692 9.55 -33.87 -24.16
C ASP A 692 8.66 -33.50 -22.98
N PHE A 693 7.37 -33.81 -23.12
CA PHE A 693 6.33 -33.50 -22.12
C PHE A 693 6.57 -34.17 -20.77
N LYS A 694 7.42 -35.20 -20.69
CA LYS A 694 7.79 -35.84 -19.41
C LYS A 694 8.70 -34.97 -18.55
N ASN A 695 9.37 -33.98 -19.15
CA ASN A 695 10.29 -33.10 -18.43
C ASN A 695 9.55 -32.11 -17.51
N TYR A 696 8.25 -31.90 -17.70
CA TYR A 696 7.44 -31.01 -16.88
C TYR A 696 5.99 -31.47 -16.86
N ILE A 697 5.54 -32.02 -15.73
CA ILE A 697 4.16 -32.51 -15.56
C ILE A 697 3.42 -31.52 -14.64
N PRO A 698 2.65 -30.56 -15.20
CA PRO A 698 1.91 -29.60 -14.41
C PRO A 698 0.67 -30.21 -13.76
N GLN A 699 0.35 -29.77 -12.54
CA GLN A 699 -0.94 -30.07 -11.94
C GLN A 699 -2.05 -29.14 -12.46
N VAL A 700 -1.68 -27.99 -13.03
CA VAL A 700 -2.63 -27.01 -13.59
C VAL A 700 -2.24 -26.64 -15.02
N VAL A 701 -3.21 -26.65 -15.93
CA VAL A 701 -3.06 -26.06 -17.27
C VAL A 701 -4.09 -24.95 -17.44
N VAL A 702 -3.68 -23.81 -17.98
CA VAL A 702 -4.57 -22.68 -18.25
C VAL A 702 -4.51 -22.36 -19.73
N ILE A 703 -5.66 -22.38 -20.41
CA ILE A 703 -5.76 -22.14 -21.85
C ILE A 703 -6.55 -20.86 -22.08
N ASN A 704 -5.88 -19.77 -22.48
CA ASN A 704 -6.53 -18.53 -22.87
C ASN A 704 -6.32 -18.29 -24.37
N LEU A 705 -7.22 -18.84 -25.18
CA LEU A 705 -7.19 -18.81 -26.64
C LEU A 705 -8.61 -18.61 -27.17
N GLY A 706 -8.69 -17.99 -28.34
CA GLY A 706 -9.97 -17.67 -29.02
C GLY A 706 -10.03 -16.21 -29.46
N THR A 707 -9.22 -15.32 -28.87
CA THR A 707 -9.23 -13.90 -29.24
C THR A 707 -8.96 -13.72 -30.73
N ASN A 708 -7.92 -14.35 -31.26
CA ASN A 708 -7.57 -14.24 -32.68
C ASN A 708 -8.52 -14.99 -33.61
N ASP A 709 -9.21 -16.01 -33.10
CA ASP A 709 -10.26 -16.71 -33.82
C ASP A 709 -11.50 -15.84 -34.01
N TYR A 710 -11.85 -14.98 -33.04
CA TYR A 710 -13.09 -14.22 -33.01
C TYR A 710 -12.95 -12.69 -33.12
N SER A 711 -11.74 -12.13 -33.19
CA SER A 711 -11.51 -10.67 -33.21
C SER A 711 -11.76 -10.01 -34.57
N THR A 712 -11.80 -10.79 -35.66
CA THR A 712 -12.00 -10.28 -37.03
C THR A 712 -13.21 -10.95 -37.68
N ALA A 713 -13.00 -12.03 -38.43
CA ALA A 713 -14.10 -12.82 -39.00
C ALA A 713 -14.38 -14.06 -38.15
N ILE A 714 -15.64 -14.22 -37.75
CA ILE A 714 -16.11 -15.31 -36.89
C ILE A 714 -16.12 -16.62 -37.69
N PRO A 715 -15.41 -17.69 -37.25
CA PRO A 715 -15.39 -18.98 -37.92
C PRO A 715 -16.71 -19.72 -37.73
N ASP A 716 -16.93 -20.76 -38.54
CA ASP A 716 -17.93 -21.78 -38.23
C ASP A 716 -17.66 -22.39 -36.84
N ASN A 717 -18.72 -22.61 -36.07
CA ASN A 717 -18.63 -23.15 -34.71
C ASN A 717 -17.98 -24.53 -34.69
N ALA A 718 -18.28 -25.41 -35.66
CA ALA A 718 -17.72 -26.76 -35.67
C ALA A 718 -16.20 -26.74 -35.84
N THR A 719 -15.70 -25.84 -36.68
CA THR A 719 -14.26 -25.63 -36.93
C THR A 719 -13.52 -25.25 -35.64
N PHE A 720 -14.00 -24.24 -34.92
CA PHE A 720 -13.38 -23.83 -33.66
C PHE A 720 -13.50 -24.91 -32.58
N ILE A 721 -14.69 -25.50 -32.42
CA ILE A 721 -14.97 -26.50 -31.40
C ILE A 721 -14.08 -27.74 -31.59
N ASN A 722 -13.92 -28.23 -32.81
CA ASN A 722 -13.09 -29.39 -33.10
C ASN A 722 -11.62 -29.09 -32.80
N ALA A 723 -11.09 -27.96 -33.28
CA ALA A 723 -9.70 -27.59 -33.05
C ALA A 723 -9.38 -27.40 -31.56
N TYR A 724 -10.29 -26.82 -30.78
CA TYR A 724 -10.12 -26.64 -29.34
C TYR A 724 -10.18 -27.98 -28.59
N ARG A 725 -11.06 -28.90 -29.01
CA ARG A 725 -11.10 -30.27 -28.47
C ARG A 725 -9.82 -31.05 -28.79
N ASP A 726 -9.25 -30.88 -29.98
CA ASP A 726 -7.98 -31.53 -30.35
C ASP A 726 -6.82 -31.03 -29.48
N LEU A 727 -6.77 -29.72 -29.19
CA LEU A 727 -5.81 -29.15 -28.25
C LEU A 727 -6.01 -29.73 -26.84
N LEU A 728 -7.24 -29.74 -26.32
CA LEU A 728 -7.55 -30.32 -25.01
C LEU A 728 -7.19 -31.80 -24.92
N SER A 729 -7.48 -32.57 -25.97
CA SER A 729 -7.10 -33.98 -26.08
C SER A 729 -5.58 -34.16 -26.01
N THR A 730 -4.83 -33.29 -26.70
CA THR A 730 -3.37 -33.29 -26.67
C THR A 730 -2.84 -32.96 -25.26
N VAL A 731 -3.42 -31.95 -24.59
CA VAL A 731 -3.06 -31.59 -23.21
C VAL A 731 -3.35 -32.74 -22.26
N ARG A 732 -4.56 -33.29 -22.29
CA ARG A 732 -4.99 -34.39 -21.42
C ARG A 732 -4.17 -35.66 -21.66
N SER A 733 -3.75 -35.93 -22.89
CA SER A 733 -2.89 -37.09 -23.22
C SER A 733 -1.49 -36.96 -22.62
N ASN A 734 -0.95 -35.74 -22.56
CA ASN A 734 0.35 -35.49 -21.94
C ASN A 734 0.25 -35.41 -20.41
N TYR A 735 -0.83 -34.85 -19.89
CA TYR A 735 -1.06 -34.64 -18.45
C TYR A 735 -2.43 -35.16 -18.02
N PRO A 736 -2.58 -36.48 -17.83
CA PRO A 736 -3.87 -37.10 -17.52
C PRO A 736 -4.56 -36.51 -16.28
N ASP A 737 -3.79 -36.12 -15.27
CA ASP A 737 -4.31 -35.67 -13.97
C ASP A 737 -4.50 -34.17 -13.82
N ALA A 738 -4.06 -33.37 -14.79
CA ALA A 738 -4.04 -31.92 -14.69
C ALA A 738 -5.44 -31.30 -14.54
N HIS A 739 -5.54 -30.24 -13.77
CA HIS A 739 -6.72 -29.37 -13.71
C HIS A 739 -6.63 -28.34 -14.84
N ILE A 740 -7.56 -28.37 -15.80
CA ILE A 740 -7.52 -27.54 -17.00
C ILE A 740 -8.53 -26.39 -16.88
N PHE A 741 -8.05 -25.16 -16.92
CA PHE A 741 -8.88 -23.95 -16.94
C PHE A 741 -8.95 -23.38 -18.35
N CYS A 742 -10.10 -23.51 -19.00
CA CYS A 742 -10.41 -22.92 -20.29
C CYS A 742 -10.92 -21.49 -20.09
N ALA A 743 -10.07 -20.52 -20.43
CA ALA A 743 -10.29 -19.10 -20.21
C ALA A 743 -10.84 -18.37 -21.45
N VAL A 744 -11.62 -17.32 -21.22
CA VAL A 744 -12.06 -16.33 -22.21
C VAL A 744 -11.85 -14.93 -21.67
N GLY A 745 -11.43 -14.00 -22.55
CA GLY A 745 -11.27 -12.58 -22.22
C GLY A 745 -9.81 -12.18 -21.93
N PRO A 746 -9.54 -10.88 -21.71
CA PRO A 746 -10.53 -9.80 -21.57
C PRO A 746 -10.78 -9.01 -22.87
N MET A 747 -10.09 -9.33 -23.98
CA MET A 747 -10.05 -8.46 -25.16
C MET A 747 -11.23 -8.62 -26.12
N LEU A 748 -11.86 -9.80 -26.19
CA LEU A 748 -13.02 -10.00 -27.05
C LEU A 748 -14.20 -9.14 -26.59
N TRP A 749 -15.02 -8.70 -27.55
CA TRP A 749 -16.20 -7.87 -27.30
C TRP A 749 -17.35 -8.26 -28.24
N GLY A 750 -18.56 -7.77 -27.93
CA GLY A 750 -19.75 -7.95 -28.76
C GLY A 750 -20.03 -9.43 -29.09
N THR A 751 -20.44 -9.68 -30.33
CA THR A 751 -20.78 -11.03 -30.80
C THR A 751 -19.58 -11.98 -30.79
N GLY A 752 -18.36 -11.49 -31.04
CA GLY A 752 -17.15 -12.32 -30.97
C GLY A 752 -16.94 -12.92 -29.58
N LEU A 753 -17.09 -12.10 -28.53
CA LEU A 753 -17.04 -12.55 -27.13
C LEU A 753 -18.15 -13.55 -26.82
N GLU A 754 -19.39 -13.22 -27.19
CA GLU A 754 -20.55 -14.05 -26.89
C GLU A 754 -20.42 -15.46 -27.50
N VAL A 755 -20.06 -15.54 -28.78
CA VAL A 755 -19.93 -16.82 -29.48
C VAL A 755 -18.74 -17.63 -28.93
N CYS A 756 -17.59 -17.00 -28.71
CA CYS A 756 -16.40 -17.66 -28.14
C CYS A 756 -16.71 -18.23 -26.74
N ARG A 757 -17.29 -17.41 -25.86
CA ARG A 757 -17.74 -17.80 -24.52
C ARG A 757 -18.66 -19.01 -24.56
N ASN A 758 -19.69 -18.96 -25.41
CA ASN A 758 -20.68 -20.03 -25.50
C ASN A 758 -20.08 -21.34 -26.02
N ASN A 759 -19.20 -21.28 -27.02
CA ASN A 759 -18.53 -22.45 -27.56
C ASN A 759 -17.60 -23.09 -26.52
N ILE A 760 -16.78 -22.31 -25.81
CA ILE A 760 -15.88 -22.85 -24.77
C ILE A 760 -16.70 -23.43 -23.61
N LYS A 761 -17.76 -22.75 -23.14
CA LYS A 761 -18.67 -23.30 -22.12
C LYS A 761 -19.28 -24.63 -22.58
N SER A 762 -19.71 -24.71 -23.84
CA SER A 762 -20.28 -25.94 -24.41
C SER A 762 -19.26 -27.09 -24.41
N ILE A 763 -18.00 -26.83 -24.78
CA ILE A 763 -16.92 -27.82 -24.75
C ILE A 763 -16.67 -28.31 -23.33
N VAL A 764 -16.50 -27.38 -22.37
CA VAL A 764 -16.25 -27.71 -20.96
C VAL A 764 -17.40 -28.54 -20.38
N ASN A 765 -18.65 -28.11 -20.60
CA ASN A 765 -19.83 -28.84 -20.14
C ASN A 765 -19.91 -30.25 -20.74
N SER A 766 -19.61 -30.38 -22.03
CA SER A 766 -19.59 -31.68 -22.72
C SER A 766 -18.55 -32.62 -22.11
N LEU A 767 -17.32 -32.13 -21.83
CA LEU A 767 -16.26 -32.95 -21.26
C LEU A 767 -16.59 -33.41 -19.83
N ASN A 768 -17.13 -32.49 -19.02
CA ASN A 768 -17.59 -32.78 -17.67
C ASN A 768 -18.71 -33.84 -17.67
N GLN A 769 -19.66 -33.76 -18.60
CA GLN A 769 -20.75 -34.75 -18.76
C GLN A 769 -20.24 -36.12 -19.20
N THR A 770 -19.13 -36.17 -19.95
CA THR A 770 -18.49 -37.42 -20.39
C THR A 770 -17.43 -37.94 -19.41
N GLY A 771 -17.30 -37.35 -18.22
CA GLY A 771 -16.50 -37.88 -17.10
C GLY A 771 -15.22 -37.13 -16.77
N ASP A 772 -14.76 -36.19 -17.60
CA ASP A 772 -13.58 -35.37 -17.26
C ASP A 772 -14.00 -34.14 -16.45
N SER A 773 -14.16 -34.34 -15.14
CA SER A 773 -14.58 -33.31 -14.17
C SER A 773 -13.49 -32.28 -13.81
N LYS A 774 -12.28 -32.42 -14.37
CA LYS A 774 -11.13 -31.55 -14.12
C LYS A 774 -10.94 -30.50 -15.21
N VAL A 775 -12.01 -30.17 -15.94
CA VAL A 775 -12.02 -29.09 -16.94
C VAL A 775 -12.99 -28.00 -16.48
N TYR A 776 -12.48 -26.78 -16.37
CA TYR A 776 -13.19 -25.64 -15.81
C TYR A 776 -13.29 -24.52 -16.83
N PHE A 777 -14.37 -23.75 -16.76
CA PHE A 777 -14.52 -22.50 -17.49
C PHE A 777 -14.17 -21.33 -16.58
N ILE A 778 -13.40 -20.38 -17.08
CA ILE A 778 -13.17 -19.10 -16.42
C ILE A 778 -13.32 -17.97 -17.43
N GLU A 779 -13.92 -16.86 -17.02
CA GLU A 779 -14.06 -15.68 -17.86
C GLU A 779 -13.46 -14.48 -17.15
N PHE A 780 -12.47 -13.87 -17.79
CA PHE A 780 -11.97 -12.57 -17.41
C PHE A 780 -12.92 -11.51 -17.96
N PRO A 781 -13.47 -10.61 -17.12
CA PRO A 781 -14.37 -9.56 -17.58
C PRO A 781 -13.76 -8.77 -18.75
N GLN A 782 -14.61 -8.41 -19.72
CA GLN A 782 -14.17 -7.58 -20.84
C GLN A 782 -13.59 -6.27 -20.30
N GLN A 783 -12.39 -5.91 -20.77
CA GLN A 783 -11.78 -4.64 -20.42
C GLN A 783 -12.56 -3.46 -21.03
N ASP A 784 -12.90 -2.48 -20.20
CA ASP A 784 -13.75 -1.32 -20.54
C ASP A 784 -12.97 0.01 -20.65
N GLY A 785 -11.66 -0.04 -20.39
CA GLY A 785 -10.76 1.11 -20.43
C GLY A 785 -10.57 1.82 -19.09
N SER A 786 -11.29 1.43 -18.03
CA SER A 786 -11.11 1.98 -16.67
C SER A 786 -9.69 1.76 -16.13
N ASN A 787 -9.05 0.66 -16.53
CA ASN A 787 -7.68 0.30 -16.15
C ASN A 787 -6.63 0.71 -17.19
N GLY A 788 -7.01 1.57 -18.16
CA GLY A 788 -6.20 1.85 -19.33
C GLY A 788 -6.04 0.65 -20.27
N TYR A 789 -5.20 0.82 -21.29
CA TYR A 789 -4.85 -0.20 -22.27
C TYR A 789 -3.34 -0.16 -22.53
N GLY A 790 -2.78 -1.34 -22.80
CA GLY A 790 -1.48 -1.47 -23.45
C GLY A 790 -1.55 -1.24 -24.95
N GLU A 791 -0.46 -1.58 -25.66
CA GLU A 791 -0.35 -1.44 -27.12
C GLU A 791 -1.41 -2.28 -27.85
N ASP A 792 -1.93 -1.75 -28.97
CA ASP A 792 -2.94 -2.42 -29.82
C ASP A 792 -4.12 -3.01 -29.02
N TRP A 793 -4.59 -2.26 -28.03
CA TRP A 793 -5.68 -2.63 -27.12
C TRP A 793 -5.37 -3.80 -26.19
N HIS A 794 -4.13 -4.28 -26.07
CA HIS A 794 -3.82 -5.37 -25.16
C HIS A 794 -3.99 -4.95 -23.68
N PRO A 795 -4.13 -5.92 -22.76
CA PRO A 795 -4.33 -5.60 -21.34
C PRO A 795 -3.16 -4.79 -20.78
N SER A 796 -3.46 -3.73 -20.03
CA SER A 796 -2.46 -3.06 -19.20
C SER A 796 -1.97 -3.99 -18.08
N ILE A 797 -0.85 -3.66 -17.43
CA ILE A 797 -0.42 -4.37 -16.20
C ILE A 797 -1.57 -4.45 -15.19
N LYS A 798 -2.36 -3.38 -15.02
CA LYS A 798 -3.46 -3.38 -14.07
C LYS A 798 -4.53 -4.42 -14.42
N THR A 799 -4.87 -4.55 -15.69
CA THR A 799 -5.80 -5.59 -16.15
C THR A 799 -5.20 -6.99 -15.94
N HIS A 800 -3.89 -7.18 -16.15
CA HIS A 800 -3.22 -8.45 -15.84
C HIS A 800 -3.25 -8.82 -14.35
N GLU A 801 -3.10 -7.85 -13.44
CA GLU A 801 -3.22 -8.08 -12.00
C GLU A 801 -4.61 -8.61 -11.61
N LEU A 802 -5.67 -7.99 -12.15
CA LEU A 802 -7.06 -8.40 -11.89
C LEU A 802 -7.34 -9.80 -12.43
N MET A 803 -6.85 -10.10 -13.63
CA MET A 803 -6.92 -11.46 -14.18
C MET A 803 -6.18 -12.47 -13.30
N ALA A 804 -4.99 -12.09 -12.78
CA ALA A 804 -4.20 -12.97 -11.93
C ALA A 804 -4.88 -13.23 -10.59
N GLU A 805 -5.47 -12.21 -9.96
CA GLU A 805 -6.24 -12.36 -8.73
C GLU A 805 -7.39 -13.35 -8.91
N GLN A 806 -8.18 -13.16 -9.96
CA GLN A 806 -9.31 -14.04 -10.26
C GLN A 806 -8.87 -15.49 -10.52
N LEU A 807 -7.80 -15.67 -11.31
CA LEU A 807 -7.29 -17.00 -11.64
C LEU A 807 -6.62 -17.68 -10.43
N THR A 808 -5.86 -16.94 -9.62
CA THR A 808 -5.24 -17.44 -8.38
C THR A 808 -6.31 -18.03 -7.48
N LYS A 809 -7.39 -17.27 -7.23
CA LYS A 809 -8.51 -17.72 -6.41
C LYS A 809 -9.17 -18.97 -7.00
N ALA A 810 -9.41 -19.00 -8.31
CA ALA A 810 -10.00 -20.15 -8.97
C ALA A 810 -9.15 -21.42 -8.83
N ILE A 811 -7.82 -21.31 -8.94
CA ILE A 811 -6.90 -22.44 -8.74
C ILE A 811 -6.89 -22.88 -7.28
N GLN A 812 -6.84 -21.94 -6.33
CA GLN A 812 -6.91 -22.22 -4.89
C GLN A 812 -8.17 -23.00 -4.52
N GLU A 813 -9.33 -22.57 -5.01
CA GLU A 813 -10.61 -23.24 -4.75
C GLU A 813 -10.67 -24.67 -5.28
N LYS A 814 -9.98 -24.97 -6.39
CA LYS A 814 -10.01 -26.31 -7.00
C LYS A 814 -8.95 -27.26 -6.48
N LEU A 815 -7.76 -26.75 -6.13
CA LEU A 815 -6.61 -27.58 -5.76
C LEU A 815 -6.20 -27.44 -4.27
N GLY A 816 -6.79 -26.49 -3.52
CA GLY A 816 -6.38 -26.22 -2.14
C GLY A 816 -4.99 -25.59 -2.02
N TRP A 817 -4.52 -24.90 -3.07
CA TRP A 817 -3.18 -24.30 -3.15
C TRP A 817 -3.09 -22.92 -2.48
N TYR A 818 -3.45 -22.83 -1.20
CA TYR A 818 -3.40 -21.59 -0.42
C TYR A 818 -1.98 -21.08 -0.17
#